data_AF-A0A953F0Z8-F1
#
_entry.id   AF-A0A953F0Z8-F1
#
_cell.length_a   1.000
_cell.length_b   1.000
_cell.length_c   1.000
_cell.angle_alpha   90.00
_cell.angle_beta   90.00
_cell.angle_gamma   90.00
#
_symmetry.space_group_name_H-M   'P 1'
#
loop_
_entity.id
_entity.type
_entity.pdbx_description
1 polymer ?
#
loop_
_entity_poly.entity_id
_entity_poly.type
_entity_poly.pdbx_seq_one_letter_code
_entity_poly.pdbx_strand_id
1 'polypeptide(L)'
;MRRAAFGVLLLCSVLLIAANAVAAEAIGRKIDDFTLKSHFGKDYQLSDFKDRDVVVVAFVGTECPLAKLYGPRLAELSERWGDKVALVGIDSNQQDSLQEIGAYAVRHNIEFPILKDTGNEVADKFGAERTPVVYVLDRDRVVRYQGRIDDQYGFDDGVGFQRPSATREDLAMAVDELLAGKSVSVPSTEAIGCFIGRVRPVKADSAVTYSNQIARIFQQHCLECHRPGRIGPFAMTNYADVVGWGEMIREVVDQGRMPPWHANPKYGHFQNDLRLSDDDKKLIATWVENGCPEGNPSDLPAPKEFTEGWTIGEPDQIIYATEEPVDVAAEGVIDYYHFVVDPGWTEDKWIMAAEARPGNLETVHHILVFVAPPNTRRAARPRDEGGAGDKPESAASDGSGDDQPQRRRRRLAQRGGNRGGRGEFEGVGLTNGSLIAGYAPGMNPMVQTDGTTAMHVKAGSKLIFQMHYTPNGSPQKDRSFVGFRFADPAKVTHVARSTAVMTPFFVIPAGAEDYQVTADNTLEHDITLLNMTPHMHTRGKAFRYEAFYPNGEQEILLDVPAYDFNWQTTYNLTEPKTLPKGTRLVCTAHWDNSENNLSNPDPTKQVTWGDQTFEEMMIGFYVEVYPKGSVPENASLGRAFGRIDPEKVFAALDANRDGKLTKDELPDEMGERLLLADRDRDGGINKEELTNILKLFSRGGPRRDRGSDAEREPAAETSTDG
;
A
#
# COMPACT_ATOMS: atom_id res chain seq x y z
N MET A 1 44.91 -32.82 52.64
CA MET A 1 46.39 -32.73 52.65
C MET A 1 46.91 -33.01 51.25
N ARG A 2 47.69 -32.06 50.70
CA ARG A 2 48.83 -32.23 49.77
C ARG A 2 48.76 -33.25 48.60
N ARG A 3 49.11 -32.70 47.41
CA ARG A 3 49.84 -33.28 46.25
C ARG A 3 49.00 -34.11 45.26
N ALA A 4 49.20 -34.09 43.95
CA ALA A 4 50.00 -33.32 42.97
C ALA A 4 49.47 -33.79 41.57
N ALA A 5 49.05 -32.90 40.65
CA ALA A 5 49.82 -32.25 39.57
C ALA A 5 49.93 -33.05 38.25
N PHE A 6 49.80 -32.30 37.14
CA PHE A 6 49.98 -32.62 35.70
C PHE A 6 48.84 -33.39 35.02
N GLY A 7 48.22 -32.96 33.92
CA GLY A 7 48.49 -31.86 33.01
C GLY A 7 48.18 -32.31 31.58
N VAL A 8 47.11 -31.82 30.96
CA VAL A 8 46.94 -31.71 29.50
C VAL A 8 45.98 -30.55 29.26
N LEU A 9 46.52 -29.44 28.76
CA LEU A 9 45.82 -28.21 28.42
C LEU A 9 46.26 -27.91 27.00
N LEU A 10 45.51 -28.42 26.00
CA LEU A 10 45.48 -28.01 24.58
C LEU A 10 44.71 -29.08 23.79
N LEU A 11 43.39 -28.94 23.63
CA LEU A 11 42.58 -29.57 22.56
C LEU A 11 41.09 -29.29 22.83
N CYS A 12 40.62 -28.04 22.61
CA CYS A 12 39.17 -27.76 22.57
C CYS A 12 38.84 -26.39 21.95
N SER A 13 39.59 -25.93 20.94
CA SER A 13 39.32 -24.66 20.26
C SER A 13 39.49 -24.75 18.74
N VAL A 14 39.04 -25.86 18.15
CA VAL A 14 38.81 -26.00 16.71
C VAL A 14 37.56 -26.84 16.52
N LEU A 15 36.38 -26.21 16.43
CA LEU A 15 35.13 -26.71 15.81
C LEU A 15 33.95 -25.85 16.28
N LEU A 16 33.88 -24.62 15.75
CA LEU A 16 32.66 -23.80 15.71
C LEU A 16 32.88 -22.65 14.72
N ILE A 17 33.16 -23.01 13.46
CA ILE A 17 33.02 -22.11 12.31
C ILE A 17 32.33 -22.95 11.23
N ALA A 18 31.01 -23.00 11.27
CA ALA A 18 30.19 -23.48 10.16
C ALA A 18 28.74 -23.03 10.38
N ALA A 19 28.41 -21.86 9.81
CA ALA A 19 27.10 -21.50 9.25
C ALA A 19 27.07 -19.99 9.03
N ASN A 20 27.71 -19.56 7.94
CA ASN A 20 27.35 -18.41 7.11
C ASN A 20 28.29 -18.50 5.91
N ALA A 21 27.94 -19.39 4.97
CA ALA A 21 28.55 -19.32 3.65
C ALA A 21 27.99 -18.05 3.01
N VAL A 22 28.73 -16.96 3.13
CA VAL A 22 28.58 -15.82 2.22
C VAL A 22 28.74 -16.42 0.83
N ALA A 23 27.72 -16.28 -0.03
CA ALA A 23 27.83 -16.65 -1.44
C ALA A 23 29.17 -16.12 -1.96
N ALA A 24 30.03 -17.01 -2.48
CA ALA A 24 31.37 -16.62 -2.89
C ALA A 24 31.27 -15.58 -4.02
N GLU A 25 31.60 -14.33 -3.70
CA GLU A 25 31.58 -13.18 -4.61
C GLU A 25 32.18 -13.58 -5.96
N ALA A 26 31.43 -13.38 -7.05
CA ALA A 26 31.89 -13.79 -8.38
C ALA A 26 32.99 -12.88 -8.94
N ILE A 27 33.33 -11.78 -8.25
CA ILE A 27 34.30 -10.78 -8.69
C ILE A 27 35.66 -11.43 -8.99
N GLY A 28 36.18 -11.14 -10.18
CA GLY A 28 37.43 -11.72 -10.67
C GLY A 28 37.30 -13.13 -11.26
N ARG A 29 36.13 -13.76 -11.20
CA ARG A 29 35.86 -15.05 -11.86
C ARG A 29 35.77 -14.83 -13.37
N LYS A 30 36.51 -15.64 -14.12
CA LYS A 30 36.31 -15.76 -15.57
C LYS A 30 35.15 -16.71 -15.84
N ILE A 31 34.20 -16.28 -16.66
CA ILE A 31 33.05 -17.09 -17.04
C ILE A 31 33.37 -17.83 -18.33
N ASP A 32 33.32 -19.16 -18.28
CA ASP A 32 33.44 -20.02 -19.46
C ASP A 32 32.21 -19.90 -20.36
N ASP A 33 32.38 -20.25 -21.63
CA ASP A 33 31.28 -20.24 -22.60
C ASP A 33 30.15 -21.18 -22.16
N PHE A 34 28.93 -20.82 -22.55
CA PHE A 34 27.70 -21.59 -22.30
C PHE A 34 26.78 -21.46 -23.50
N THR A 35 25.77 -22.35 -23.61
CA THR A 35 24.77 -22.28 -24.67
C THR A 35 23.39 -22.40 -24.05
N LEU A 36 22.55 -21.39 -24.26
CA LEU A 36 21.16 -21.38 -23.79
C LEU A 36 20.21 -21.01 -24.94
N LYS A 37 18.94 -21.42 -24.80
CA LYS A 37 17.87 -21.07 -25.74
C LYS A 37 17.17 -19.79 -25.33
N SER A 38 16.92 -18.91 -26.28
CA SER A 38 16.01 -17.78 -26.08
C SER A 38 14.55 -18.24 -26.07
N HIS A 39 13.65 -17.36 -25.59
CA HIS A 39 12.20 -17.54 -25.69
C HIS A 39 11.67 -17.69 -27.13
N PHE A 40 12.45 -17.32 -28.15
CA PHE A 40 12.16 -17.60 -29.57
C PHE A 40 12.74 -18.92 -30.08
N GLY A 41 13.35 -19.73 -29.21
CA GLY A 41 13.95 -21.03 -29.54
C GLY A 41 15.32 -20.94 -30.22
N LYS A 42 15.91 -19.74 -30.35
CA LYS A 42 17.24 -19.53 -30.92
C LYS A 42 18.31 -19.83 -29.86
N ASP A 43 19.34 -20.59 -30.24
CA ASP A 43 20.51 -20.80 -29.39
C ASP A 43 21.40 -19.55 -29.36
N TYR A 44 21.89 -19.22 -28.18
CA TYR A 44 22.85 -18.15 -27.92
C TYR A 44 24.01 -18.69 -27.09
N GLN A 45 25.22 -18.25 -27.46
CA GLN A 45 26.45 -18.51 -26.73
C GLN A 45 27.02 -17.24 -26.12
N LEU A 46 27.76 -17.34 -25.01
CA LEU A 46 28.48 -16.18 -24.47
C LEU A 46 29.50 -15.66 -25.49
N SER A 47 30.12 -16.57 -26.25
CA SER A 47 31.05 -16.24 -27.35
C SER A 47 30.41 -15.51 -28.54
N ASP A 48 29.07 -15.53 -28.69
CA ASP A 48 28.38 -14.72 -29.71
C ASP A 48 28.53 -13.21 -29.45
N PHE A 49 28.87 -12.83 -28.21
CA PHE A 49 29.09 -11.44 -27.80
C PHE A 49 30.57 -11.05 -27.72
N LYS A 50 31.50 -11.85 -28.28
CA LYS A 50 32.96 -11.61 -28.20
C LYS A 50 33.43 -10.24 -28.71
N ASP A 51 32.70 -9.62 -29.63
CA ASP A 51 33.06 -8.34 -30.22
C ASP A 51 32.65 -7.15 -29.33
N ARG A 52 31.91 -7.40 -28.24
CA ARG A 52 31.47 -6.39 -27.27
C ARG A 52 32.52 -6.21 -26.17
N ASP A 53 32.82 -4.96 -25.83
CA ASP A 53 33.79 -4.63 -24.78
C ASP A 53 33.29 -5.05 -23.39
N VAL A 54 31.98 -4.92 -23.17
CA VAL A 54 31.32 -5.27 -21.93
C VAL A 54 30.10 -6.15 -22.22
N VAL A 55 29.88 -7.16 -21.38
CA VAL A 55 28.66 -7.99 -21.40
C VAL A 55 28.00 -7.92 -20.03
N VAL A 56 26.74 -7.51 -19.99
CA VAL A 56 25.90 -7.51 -18.80
C VAL A 56 25.01 -8.74 -18.84
N VAL A 57 25.10 -9.58 -17.81
CA VAL A 57 24.22 -10.73 -17.60
C VAL A 57 23.26 -10.39 -16.49
N ALA A 58 21.97 -10.26 -16.82
CA ALA A 58 20.91 -9.98 -15.86
C ALA A 58 20.10 -11.25 -15.60
N PHE A 59 20.18 -11.78 -14.38
CA PHE A 59 19.25 -12.85 -13.97
C PHE A 59 17.91 -12.21 -13.64
N VAL A 60 16.87 -12.60 -14.37
CA VAL A 60 15.51 -12.08 -14.26
C VAL A 60 14.51 -13.24 -14.18
N GLY A 61 13.41 -13.05 -13.47
CA GLY A 61 12.34 -14.03 -13.33
C GLY A 61 11.01 -13.39 -13.65
N THR A 62 10.15 -14.10 -14.39
CA THR A 62 8.93 -13.51 -14.97
C THR A 62 7.90 -13.13 -13.93
N GLU A 63 7.93 -13.78 -12.76
CA GLU A 63 6.96 -13.55 -11.68
C GLU A 63 7.51 -12.74 -10.50
N CYS A 64 8.83 -12.48 -10.46
CA CYS A 64 9.42 -11.65 -9.42
C CYS A 64 8.90 -10.19 -9.55
N PRO A 65 8.22 -9.63 -8.53
CA PRO A 65 7.70 -8.26 -8.60
C PRO A 65 8.79 -7.24 -8.89
N LEU A 66 9.97 -7.42 -8.29
CA LEU A 66 11.09 -6.51 -8.48
C LEU A 66 11.71 -6.62 -9.88
N ALA A 67 11.74 -7.82 -10.47
CA ALA A 67 12.20 -7.99 -11.85
C ALA A 67 11.25 -7.27 -12.83
N LYS A 68 9.93 -7.36 -12.63
CA LYS A 68 8.91 -6.63 -13.42
C LYS A 68 9.13 -5.11 -13.38
N LEU A 69 9.44 -4.57 -12.20
CA LEU A 69 9.76 -3.14 -12.03
C LEU A 69 11.06 -2.73 -12.74
N TYR A 70 12.08 -3.60 -12.76
CA TYR A 70 13.35 -3.32 -13.41
C TYR A 70 13.39 -3.63 -14.91
N GLY A 71 12.42 -4.36 -15.46
CA GLY A 71 12.33 -4.70 -16.88
C GLY A 71 12.51 -3.49 -17.80
N PRO A 72 11.70 -2.41 -17.65
CA PRO A 72 11.84 -1.19 -18.44
C PRO A 72 13.20 -0.49 -18.26
N ARG A 73 13.72 -0.43 -17.02
CA ARG A 73 15.03 0.18 -16.75
C ARG A 73 16.16 -0.56 -17.44
N LEU A 74 16.12 -1.89 -17.45
CA LEU A 74 17.10 -2.70 -18.20
C LEU A 74 16.99 -2.48 -19.71
N ALA A 75 15.77 -2.32 -20.24
CA ALA A 75 15.56 -1.99 -21.65
C ALA A 75 16.14 -0.61 -22.00
N GLU A 76 15.89 0.41 -21.18
CA GLU A 76 16.45 1.76 -21.33
C GLU A 76 17.99 1.76 -21.28
N LEU A 77 18.57 1.05 -20.31
CA LEU A 77 20.03 0.93 -20.19
C LEU A 77 20.64 0.23 -21.42
N SER A 78 19.99 -0.82 -21.92
CA SER A 78 20.41 -1.50 -23.15
C SER A 78 20.40 -0.56 -24.35
N GLU A 79 19.37 0.28 -24.50
CA GLU A 79 19.30 1.28 -25.57
C GLU A 79 20.38 2.36 -25.40
N ARG A 80 20.58 2.87 -24.17
CA ARG A 80 21.60 3.88 -23.84
C ARG A 80 23.01 3.42 -24.22
N TRP A 81 23.36 2.18 -23.94
CA TRP A 81 24.69 1.65 -24.24
C TRP A 81 24.88 1.29 -25.72
N GLY A 82 23.81 0.98 -26.43
CA GLY A 82 23.82 0.60 -27.84
C GLY A 82 24.84 -0.50 -28.13
N ASP A 83 25.62 -0.34 -29.19
CA ASP A 83 26.51 -1.41 -29.64
C ASP A 83 27.77 -1.67 -28.78
N LYS A 84 28.02 -0.85 -27.75
CA LYS A 84 29.21 -1.00 -26.91
C LYS A 84 29.08 -2.13 -25.89
N VAL A 85 27.85 -2.45 -25.51
CA VAL A 85 27.53 -3.39 -24.42
C VAL A 85 26.50 -4.38 -24.95
N ALA A 86 26.69 -5.68 -24.67
CA ALA A 86 25.61 -6.64 -24.81
C ALA A 86 24.95 -6.85 -23.45
N LEU A 87 23.65 -6.58 -23.35
CA LEU A 87 22.82 -7.03 -22.23
C LEU A 87 22.19 -8.37 -22.61
N VAL A 88 22.23 -9.35 -21.71
CA VAL A 88 21.60 -10.65 -21.88
C VAL A 88 20.81 -10.96 -20.62
N GLY A 89 19.52 -11.20 -20.77
CA GLY A 89 18.68 -11.72 -19.69
C GLY A 89 18.85 -13.23 -19.56
N ILE A 90 18.90 -13.76 -18.35
CA ILE A 90 18.87 -15.19 -18.07
C ILE A 90 17.77 -15.47 -17.05
N ASP A 91 16.83 -16.32 -17.43
CA ASP A 91 15.83 -16.87 -16.52
C ASP A 91 16.24 -18.30 -16.12
N SER A 92 16.55 -18.44 -14.84
CA SER A 92 16.94 -19.71 -14.22
C SER A 92 15.86 -20.24 -13.28
N ASN A 93 14.63 -19.77 -13.31
CA ASN A 93 13.56 -20.26 -12.43
C ASN A 93 12.97 -21.56 -12.98
N GLN A 94 12.95 -22.68 -12.25
CA GLN A 94 12.40 -23.93 -12.80
C GLN A 94 10.92 -23.83 -13.20
N GLN A 95 10.17 -22.95 -12.54
CA GLN A 95 8.74 -22.75 -12.72
C GLN A 95 8.37 -21.85 -13.92
N ASP A 96 9.29 -21.00 -14.39
CA ASP A 96 9.01 -20.04 -15.47
C ASP A 96 9.18 -20.73 -16.85
N SER A 97 8.15 -20.69 -17.68
CA SER A 97 8.15 -21.27 -19.03
C SER A 97 8.75 -20.33 -20.09
N LEU A 98 9.13 -20.88 -21.25
CA LEU A 98 9.58 -20.05 -22.39
C LEU A 98 8.48 -19.08 -22.87
N GLN A 99 7.21 -19.48 -22.77
CA GLN A 99 6.08 -18.62 -23.13
C GLN A 99 5.96 -17.42 -22.19
N GLU A 100 6.08 -17.64 -20.87
CA GLU A 100 6.04 -16.56 -19.88
C GLU A 100 7.23 -15.60 -20.05
N ILE A 101 8.42 -16.13 -20.35
CA ILE A 101 9.60 -15.30 -20.64
C ILE A 101 9.35 -14.42 -21.87
N GLY A 102 8.75 -14.99 -22.92
CA GLY A 102 8.38 -14.22 -24.11
C GLY A 102 7.33 -13.14 -23.81
N ALA A 103 6.31 -13.47 -23.01
CA ALA A 103 5.29 -12.51 -22.59
C ALA A 103 5.89 -11.37 -21.75
N TYR A 104 6.80 -11.69 -20.84
CA TYR A 104 7.56 -10.73 -20.04
C TYR A 104 8.38 -9.79 -20.93
N ALA A 105 9.12 -10.33 -21.90
CA ALA A 105 9.92 -9.53 -22.83
C ALA A 105 9.05 -8.54 -23.62
N VAL A 106 7.92 -9.00 -24.17
CA VAL A 106 6.97 -8.15 -24.92
C VAL A 106 6.35 -7.08 -24.02
N ARG A 107 5.91 -7.45 -22.81
CA ARG A 107 5.25 -6.52 -21.87
C ARG A 107 6.15 -5.34 -21.49
N HIS A 108 7.45 -5.58 -21.31
CA HIS A 108 8.41 -4.58 -20.87
C HIS A 108 9.28 -4.00 -22.00
N ASN A 109 8.92 -4.24 -23.27
CA ASN A 109 9.67 -3.78 -24.45
C ASN A 109 11.16 -4.15 -24.43
N ILE A 110 11.47 -5.38 -23.99
CA ILE A 110 12.84 -5.87 -23.92
C ILE A 110 13.25 -6.42 -25.30
N GLU A 111 14.24 -5.77 -25.91
CA GLU A 111 14.79 -6.18 -27.21
C GLU A 111 16.00 -7.12 -27.11
N PHE A 112 16.71 -7.08 -25.98
CA PHE A 112 17.83 -7.97 -25.74
C PHE A 112 17.36 -9.41 -25.49
N PRO A 113 18.16 -10.44 -25.82
CA PRO A 113 17.73 -11.83 -25.64
C PRO A 113 17.58 -12.16 -24.15
N ILE A 114 16.43 -12.77 -23.80
CA ILE A 114 16.25 -13.47 -22.52
C ILE A 114 16.31 -14.96 -22.78
N LEU A 115 17.26 -15.62 -22.11
CA LEU A 115 17.64 -17.01 -22.28
C LEU A 115 17.14 -17.87 -21.12
N LYS A 116 16.73 -19.11 -21.40
CA LYS A 116 16.29 -20.06 -20.38
C LYS A 116 17.43 -20.98 -19.97
N ASP A 117 17.79 -20.95 -18.70
CA ASP A 117 18.80 -21.78 -18.05
C ASP A 117 18.14 -23.01 -17.39
N THR A 118 17.76 -23.97 -18.22
CA THR A 118 17.11 -25.21 -17.76
C THR A 118 18.11 -26.03 -16.96
N GLY A 119 17.82 -26.30 -15.68
CA GLY A 119 18.73 -27.05 -14.79
C GLY A 119 19.76 -26.18 -14.06
N ASN A 120 19.68 -24.85 -14.22
CA ASN A 120 20.41 -23.86 -13.44
C ASN A 120 21.96 -23.85 -13.58
N GLU A 121 22.50 -24.43 -14.65
CA GLU A 121 23.95 -24.55 -14.84
C GLU A 121 24.64 -23.19 -14.95
N VAL A 122 24.02 -22.22 -15.62
CA VAL A 122 24.59 -20.87 -15.75
C VAL A 122 24.46 -20.11 -14.44
N ALA A 123 23.32 -20.20 -13.76
CA ALA A 123 23.17 -19.61 -12.44
C ALA A 123 24.20 -20.15 -11.43
N ASP A 124 24.57 -21.43 -11.48
CA ASP A 124 25.66 -22.02 -10.67
C ASP A 124 27.03 -21.44 -11.03
N LYS A 125 27.34 -21.30 -12.33
CA LYS A 125 28.61 -20.69 -12.80
C LYS A 125 28.81 -19.27 -12.27
N PHE A 126 27.73 -18.48 -12.18
CA PHE A 126 27.76 -17.13 -11.64
C PHE A 126 27.62 -17.07 -10.12
N GLY A 127 27.10 -18.11 -9.47
CA GLY A 127 26.71 -18.04 -8.06
C GLY A 127 25.47 -17.15 -7.84
N ALA A 128 24.57 -17.09 -8.82
CA ALA A 128 23.38 -16.24 -8.76
C ALA A 128 22.28 -16.90 -7.93
N GLU A 129 21.95 -16.34 -6.77
CA GLU A 129 20.94 -16.92 -5.87
C GLU A 129 19.57 -16.23 -6.00
N ARG A 130 19.54 -14.97 -6.45
CA ARG A 130 18.33 -14.14 -6.49
C ARG A 130 18.05 -13.55 -7.86
N THR A 131 16.84 -13.06 -8.05
CA THR A 131 16.40 -12.24 -9.17
C THR A 131 15.62 -11.02 -8.65
N PRO A 132 15.84 -9.82 -9.22
CA PRO A 132 16.84 -9.50 -10.22
C PRO A 132 18.24 -9.33 -9.61
N VAL A 133 19.26 -9.82 -10.31
CA VAL A 133 20.68 -9.56 -10.02
C VAL A 133 21.44 -9.44 -11.32
N VAL A 134 22.44 -8.57 -11.37
CA VAL A 134 23.23 -8.34 -12.59
C VAL A 134 24.71 -8.60 -12.36
N TYR A 135 25.38 -9.07 -13.40
CA TYR A 135 26.81 -9.29 -13.46
C TYR A 135 27.38 -8.56 -14.67
N VAL A 136 28.46 -7.79 -14.47
CA VAL A 136 29.14 -7.10 -15.57
C VAL A 136 30.47 -7.79 -15.86
N LEU A 137 30.61 -8.28 -17.08
CA LEU A 137 31.79 -8.94 -17.60
C LEU A 137 32.61 -7.98 -18.46
N ASP A 138 33.92 -7.96 -18.26
CA ASP A 138 34.83 -7.25 -19.16
C ASP A 138 35.10 -8.02 -20.46
N ARG A 139 35.99 -7.48 -21.31
CA ARG A 139 36.39 -8.05 -22.60
C ARG A 139 36.97 -9.47 -22.50
N ASP A 140 37.61 -9.80 -21.38
CA ASP A 140 38.15 -11.13 -21.10
C ASP A 140 37.12 -12.08 -20.46
N ARG A 141 35.87 -11.62 -20.34
CA ARG A 141 34.73 -12.30 -19.71
C ARG A 141 34.96 -12.56 -18.22
N VAL A 142 35.68 -11.65 -17.56
CA VAL A 142 35.88 -11.66 -16.12
C VAL A 142 34.83 -10.78 -15.46
N VAL A 143 34.20 -11.27 -14.39
CA VAL A 143 33.23 -10.50 -13.61
C VAL A 143 33.92 -9.33 -12.91
N ARG A 144 33.43 -8.12 -13.16
CA ARG A 144 33.90 -6.87 -12.56
C ARG A 144 32.86 -6.20 -11.68
N TYR A 145 31.60 -6.55 -11.85
CA TYR A 145 30.50 -6.12 -10.98
C TYR A 145 29.51 -7.26 -10.76
N GLN A 146 28.95 -7.34 -9.55
CA GLN A 146 27.83 -8.20 -9.19
C GLN A 146 26.89 -7.44 -8.23
N GLY A 147 25.59 -7.45 -8.46
CA GLY A 147 24.64 -6.95 -7.46
C GLY A 147 23.36 -6.38 -8.02
N ARG A 148 22.81 -5.36 -7.35
CA ARG A 148 21.58 -4.67 -7.75
C ARG A 148 21.77 -3.81 -8.99
N ILE A 149 20.64 -3.38 -9.56
CA ILE A 149 20.63 -2.49 -10.73
C ILE A 149 20.80 -1.02 -10.28
N ASP A 150 20.01 -0.60 -9.31
CA ASP A 150 20.07 0.69 -8.62
C ASP A 150 19.55 0.56 -7.18
N ASP A 151 19.43 1.68 -6.45
CA ASP A 151 18.97 1.74 -5.07
C ASP A 151 17.53 2.25 -4.89
N GLN A 152 16.74 2.26 -5.96
CA GLN A 152 15.37 2.76 -5.92
C GLN A 152 14.45 1.85 -5.10
N TYR A 153 14.65 0.54 -5.17
CA TYR A 153 13.84 -0.45 -4.48
C TYR A 153 14.64 -1.17 -3.42
N GLY A 154 13.94 -1.67 -2.42
CA GLY A 154 14.57 -2.09 -1.18
C GLY A 154 13.73 -3.00 -0.32
N PHE A 155 14.41 -3.63 0.64
CA PHE A 155 13.78 -4.45 1.65
C PHE A 155 14.50 -4.24 2.98
N ASP A 156 13.74 -3.94 4.04
CA ASP A 156 14.28 -3.62 5.36
C ASP A 156 13.41 -4.19 6.46
N ASP A 157 13.99 -4.94 7.40
CA ASP A 157 13.29 -5.53 8.56
C ASP A 157 11.92 -6.19 8.26
N GLY A 158 11.78 -6.81 7.09
CA GLY A 158 10.53 -7.47 6.71
C GLY A 158 9.58 -6.64 5.83
N VAL A 159 9.90 -5.37 5.59
CA VAL A 159 9.06 -4.39 4.88
C VAL A 159 9.75 -3.96 3.59
N GLY A 160 9.01 -4.01 2.48
CA GLY A 160 9.49 -3.51 1.19
C GLY A 160 9.36 -1.99 1.10
N PHE A 161 10.37 -1.32 0.52
CA PHE A 161 10.34 0.12 0.28
C PHE A 161 10.63 0.49 -1.17
N GLN A 162 10.15 1.67 -1.57
CA GLN A 162 10.38 2.28 -2.87
C GLN A 162 10.72 3.76 -2.69
N ARG A 163 11.85 4.19 -3.23
CA ARG A 163 12.24 5.59 -3.33
C ARG A 163 11.54 6.26 -4.53
N PRO A 164 11.27 7.57 -4.46
CA PRO A 164 10.73 8.31 -5.60
C PRO A 164 11.59 8.20 -6.87
N SER A 165 12.91 8.11 -6.69
CA SER A 165 13.90 7.88 -7.74
C SER A 165 15.13 7.18 -7.17
N ALA A 166 15.92 6.53 -8.03
CA ALA A 166 17.25 6.07 -7.64
C ALA A 166 18.13 7.24 -7.23
N THR A 167 18.84 7.10 -6.11
CA THR A 167 19.93 8.00 -5.70
C THR A 167 21.29 7.51 -6.22
N ARG A 168 21.37 6.23 -6.63
CA ARG A 168 22.57 5.62 -7.19
C ARG A 168 22.22 4.56 -8.24
N GLU A 169 22.81 4.69 -9.42
CA GLU A 169 22.63 3.75 -10.54
C GLU A 169 23.82 2.77 -10.64
N ASP A 170 23.91 1.82 -9.70
CA ASP A 170 25.10 0.97 -9.52
C ASP A 170 25.55 0.23 -10.80
N LEU A 171 24.59 -0.37 -11.53
CA LEU A 171 24.89 -1.06 -12.80
C LEU A 171 25.43 -0.08 -13.86
N ALA A 172 24.78 1.08 -14.01
CA ALA A 172 25.19 2.09 -14.99
C ALA A 172 26.59 2.62 -14.69
N MET A 173 26.87 2.91 -13.42
CA MET A 173 28.20 3.34 -12.97
C MET A 173 29.28 2.29 -13.29
N ALA A 174 29.04 1.02 -12.97
CA ALA A 174 30.01 -0.04 -13.22
C ALA A 174 30.32 -0.23 -14.71
N VAL A 175 29.28 -0.18 -15.56
CA VAL A 175 29.45 -0.28 -17.02
C VAL A 175 30.20 0.94 -17.57
N ASP A 176 29.81 2.15 -17.17
CA ASP A 176 30.43 3.39 -17.64
C ASP A 176 31.91 3.49 -17.21
N GLU A 177 32.26 3.01 -16.01
CA GLU A 177 33.65 2.92 -15.55
C GLU A 177 34.49 1.96 -16.40
N LEU A 178 33.97 0.77 -16.72
CA LEU A 178 34.66 -0.19 -17.58
C LEU A 178 34.83 0.32 -19.01
N LEU A 179 33.79 0.92 -19.58
CA LEU A 179 33.86 1.53 -20.92
C LEU A 179 34.86 2.69 -20.96
N ALA A 180 35.10 3.37 -19.83
CA ALA A 180 36.12 4.39 -19.68
C ALA A 180 37.53 3.83 -19.39
N GLY A 181 37.71 2.50 -19.35
CA GLY A 181 38.97 1.85 -19.03
C GLY A 181 39.39 1.97 -17.56
N LYS A 182 38.44 2.25 -16.66
CA LYS A 182 38.68 2.34 -15.21
C LYS A 182 38.31 1.04 -14.52
N SER A 183 38.86 0.81 -13.34
CA SER A 183 38.37 -0.23 -12.42
C SER A 183 37.00 0.16 -11.87
N VAL A 184 36.11 -0.82 -11.70
CA VAL A 184 34.81 -0.61 -11.05
C VAL A 184 35.02 -0.19 -9.60
N SER A 185 34.47 0.96 -9.21
CA SER A 185 34.70 1.58 -7.90
C SER A 185 34.00 0.82 -6.77
N VAL A 186 32.80 0.31 -7.02
CA VAL A 186 32.05 -0.57 -6.12
C VAL A 186 31.72 -1.85 -6.87
N PRO A 187 32.57 -2.89 -6.76
CA PRO A 187 32.41 -4.10 -7.54
C PRO A 187 31.25 -4.98 -7.07
N SER A 188 30.70 -4.74 -5.89
CA SER A 188 29.63 -5.58 -5.34
C SER A 188 28.62 -4.80 -4.53
N THR A 189 27.34 -5.14 -4.71
CA THR A 189 26.22 -4.63 -3.92
C THR A 189 25.27 -5.77 -3.58
N GLU A 190 24.50 -5.61 -2.51
CA GLU A 190 23.48 -6.58 -2.14
C GLU A 190 22.36 -6.61 -3.19
N ALA A 191 22.08 -7.80 -3.74
CA ALA A 191 20.95 -8.02 -4.61
C ALA A 191 19.75 -8.44 -3.76
N ILE A 192 18.69 -7.65 -3.82
CA ILE A 192 17.40 -7.94 -3.20
C ILE A 192 16.44 -8.54 -4.24
N GLY A 193 15.41 -9.25 -3.79
CA GLY A 193 14.41 -9.85 -4.66
C GLY A 193 14.15 -11.31 -4.34
N CYS A 194 13.54 -12.02 -5.28
CA CYS A 194 13.13 -13.41 -5.09
C CYS A 194 14.32 -14.35 -5.23
N PHE A 195 14.33 -15.48 -4.51
CA PHE A 195 15.24 -16.57 -4.83
C PHE A 195 14.99 -17.11 -6.23
N ILE A 196 16.07 -17.52 -6.90
CA ILE A 196 15.97 -18.29 -8.15
C ILE A 196 15.48 -19.70 -7.79
N GLY A 197 14.38 -20.13 -8.40
CA GLY A 197 13.77 -21.44 -8.15
C GLY A 197 14.62 -22.59 -8.70
N ARG A 198 15.63 -23.03 -7.95
CA ARG A 198 16.58 -24.08 -8.37
C ARG A 198 15.95 -25.47 -8.43
N VAL A 199 16.37 -26.28 -9.40
CA VAL A 199 16.14 -27.73 -9.45
C VAL A 199 16.99 -28.37 -8.35
N ARG A 200 16.35 -29.13 -7.45
CA ARG A 200 17.01 -29.71 -6.27
C ARG A 200 16.81 -31.22 -6.20
N PRO A 201 17.77 -31.96 -5.61
CA PRO A 201 17.57 -33.36 -5.31
C PRO A 201 16.37 -33.56 -4.39
N VAL A 202 15.41 -34.39 -4.81
CA VAL A 202 14.20 -34.69 -4.03
C VAL A 202 14.44 -35.90 -3.15
N LYS A 203 14.14 -35.78 -1.85
CA LYS A 203 14.12 -36.91 -0.93
C LYS A 203 12.81 -37.68 -1.08
N ALA A 204 12.83 -38.73 -1.90
CA ALA A 204 11.64 -39.50 -2.28
C ALA A 204 10.95 -40.23 -1.11
N ASP A 205 11.65 -40.54 -0.02
CA ASP A 205 11.12 -41.20 1.18
C ASP A 205 10.69 -40.21 2.29
N SER A 206 10.54 -38.93 1.95
CA SER A 206 10.07 -37.91 2.89
C SER A 206 8.66 -38.20 3.38
N ALA A 207 8.46 -38.16 4.71
CA ALA A 207 7.14 -38.23 5.33
C ALA A 207 6.32 -36.94 5.12
N VAL A 208 6.99 -35.81 4.85
CA VAL A 208 6.36 -34.51 4.57
C VAL A 208 6.36 -34.28 3.07
N THR A 209 5.19 -34.14 2.47
CA THR A 209 5.01 -33.98 1.02
C THR A 209 4.00 -32.91 0.69
N TYR A 210 4.03 -32.43 -0.55
CA TYR A 210 3.05 -31.47 -1.05
C TYR A 210 1.62 -32.02 -0.91
N SER A 211 1.40 -33.22 -1.45
CA SER A 211 0.08 -33.84 -1.56
C SER A 211 -0.55 -34.14 -0.19
N ASN A 212 0.27 -34.45 0.82
CA ASN A 212 -0.24 -34.81 2.15
C ASN A 212 -0.34 -33.60 3.09
N GLN A 213 0.75 -32.90 3.43
CA GLN A 213 0.67 -31.84 4.44
C GLN A 213 0.54 -30.45 3.82
N ILE A 214 1.41 -30.12 2.86
CA ILE A 214 1.62 -28.72 2.47
C ILE A 214 0.44 -28.15 1.69
N ALA A 215 -0.21 -28.92 0.82
CA ALA A 215 -1.40 -28.48 0.09
C ALA A 215 -2.53 -28.06 1.06
N ARG A 216 -2.66 -28.74 2.21
CA ARG A 216 -3.65 -28.40 3.25
C ARG A 216 -3.33 -27.05 3.90
N ILE A 217 -2.06 -26.86 4.26
CA ILE A 217 -1.56 -25.59 4.83
C ILE A 217 -1.79 -24.44 3.84
N PHE A 218 -1.42 -24.60 2.56
CA PHE A 218 -1.61 -23.56 1.56
C PHE A 218 -3.09 -23.25 1.32
N GLN A 219 -3.96 -24.25 1.22
CA GLN A 219 -5.41 -24.03 1.10
C GLN A 219 -6.01 -23.24 2.27
N GLN A 220 -5.50 -23.48 3.48
CA GLN A 220 -5.99 -22.82 4.67
C GLN A 220 -5.48 -21.38 4.80
N HIS A 221 -4.19 -21.15 4.54
CA HIS A 221 -3.51 -19.90 4.91
C HIS A 221 -3.11 -19.00 3.74
N CYS A 222 -2.91 -19.56 2.53
CA CYS A 222 -2.24 -18.86 1.44
C CYS A 222 -3.17 -18.58 0.24
N LEU A 223 -4.11 -19.48 -0.06
CA LEU A 223 -4.91 -19.40 -1.29
C LEU A 223 -5.95 -18.26 -1.31
N GLU A 224 -6.11 -17.50 -0.23
CA GLU A 224 -6.93 -16.27 -0.30
C GLU A 224 -6.30 -15.21 -1.20
N CYS A 225 -4.96 -15.17 -1.21
CA CYS A 225 -4.17 -14.26 -2.03
C CYS A 225 -3.45 -15.00 -3.17
N HIS A 226 -2.95 -16.21 -2.94
CA HIS A 226 -2.15 -16.98 -3.91
C HIS A 226 -2.98 -17.96 -4.75
N ARG A 227 -3.96 -17.42 -5.49
CA ARG A 227 -4.71 -18.17 -6.52
C ARG A 227 -4.86 -17.31 -7.78
N PRO A 228 -5.13 -17.90 -8.96
CA PRO A 228 -5.28 -17.13 -10.19
C PRO A 228 -6.28 -15.98 -10.05
N GLY A 229 -5.93 -14.81 -10.59
CA GLY A 229 -6.76 -13.61 -10.53
C GLY A 229 -6.86 -12.94 -9.15
N ARG A 230 -5.92 -13.23 -8.24
CA ARG A 230 -5.80 -12.57 -6.93
C ARG A 230 -4.42 -11.89 -6.81
N ILE A 231 -4.21 -11.17 -5.71
CA ILE A 231 -3.07 -10.26 -5.55
C ILE A 231 -1.71 -10.95 -5.36
N GLY A 232 -1.71 -12.24 -5.02
CA GLY A 232 -0.46 -12.99 -4.90
C GLY A 232 0.28 -13.04 -6.23
N PRO A 233 1.61 -12.81 -6.25
CA PRO A 233 2.37 -12.73 -7.51
C PRO A 233 2.42 -14.05 -8.29
N PHE A 234 2.08 -15.17 -7.66
CA PHE A 234 1.98 -16.48 -8.27
C PHE A 234 0.90 -17.31 -7.56
N ALA A 235 0.36 -18.31 -8.27
CA ALA A 235 -0.64 -19.22 -7.73
C ALA A 235 0.01 -20.34 -6.90
N MET A 236 -0.64 -20.75 -5.80
CA MET A 236 -0.22 -21.87 -4.97
C MET A 236 -1.15 -23.09 -5.06
N THR A 237 -1.95 -23.16 -6.12
CA THR A 237 -3.06 -24.10 -6.25
C THR A 237 -2.66 -25.52 -6.65
N ASN A 238 -1.44 -25.72 -7.17
CA ASN A 238 -0.91 -27.02 -7.55
C ASN A 238 0.61 -27.11 -7.31
N TYR A 239 1.16 -28.32 -7.43
CA TYR A 239 2.56 -28.59 -7.15
C TYR A 239 3.53 -27.92 -8.13
N ALA A 240 3.24 -27.97 -9.43
CA ALA A 240 4.12 -27.48 -10.49
C ALA A 240 4.37 -25.97 -10.35
N ASP A 241 3.35 -25.22 -9.96
CA ASP A 241 3.47 -23.78 -9.75
C ASP A 241 4.31 -23.43 -8.51
N VAL A 242 4.33 -24.29 -7.48
CA VAL A 242 4.87 -23.94 -6.15
C VAL A 242 6.27 -24.48 -5.89
N VAL A 243 6.64 -25.61 -6.50
CA VAL A 243 7.93 -26.26 -6.24
C VAL A 243 9.13 -25.33 -6.43
N GLY A 244 9.05 -24.44 -7.43
CA GLY A 244 10.06 -23.41 -7.72
C GLY A 244 10.19 -22.33 -6.66
N TRP A 245 9.18 -22.13 -5.82
CA TRP A 245 9.16 -21.08 -4.81
C TRP A 245 9.53 -21.56 -3.41
N GLY A 246 9.87 -22.83 -3.22
CA GLY A 246 10.07 -23.42 -1.89
C GLY A 246 11.00 -22.61 -0.97
N GLU A 247 12.15 -22.15 -1.48
CA GLU A 247 13.11 -21.36 -0.69
C GLU A 247 12.59 -19.96 -0.37
N MET A 248 11.93 -19.31 -1.34
CA MET A 248 11.28 -18.03 -1.12
C MET A 248 10.15 -18.13 -0.10
N ILE A 249 9.31 -19.18 -0.20
CA ILE A 249 8.23 -19.48 0.75
C ILE A 249 8.80 -19.68 2.15
N ARG A 250 9.86 -20.49 2.28
CA ARG A 250 10.54 -20.68 3.56
C ARG A 250 11.04 -19.35 4.13
N GLU A 251 11.73 -18.53 3.33
CA GLU A 251 12.25 -17.25 3.79
C GLU A 251 11.15 -16.33 4.33
N VAL A 252 10.07 -16.14 3.58
CA VAL A 252 8.98 -15.24 4.00
C VAL A 252 8.25 -15.77 5.22
N VAL A 253 8.15 -17.10 5.38
CA VAL A 253 7.51 -17.75 6.54
C VAL A 253 8.41 -17.67 7.78
N ASP A 254 9.70 -17.97 7.63
CA ASP A 254 10.69 -17.92 8.72
C ASP A 254 10.86 -16.49 9.25
N GLN A 255 10.80 -15.50 8.36
CA GLN A 255 10.85 -14.07 8.71
C GLN A 255 9.49 -13.50 9.16
N GLY A 256 8.41 -14.28 9.12
CA GLY A 256 7.07 -13.82 9.52
C GLY A 256 6.42 -12.80 8.59
N ARG A 257 6.95 -12.62 7.37
CA ARG A 257 6.36 -11.75 6.34
C ARG A 257 5.08 -12.33 5.75
N MET A 258 5.00 -13.65 5.70
CA MET A 258 3.85 -14.37 5.15
C MET A 258 3.39 -15.48 6.10
N PRO A 259 2.07 -15.68 6.22
CA PRO A 259 1.00 -14.75 5.82
C PRO A 259 1.10 -13.42 6.59
N PRO A 260 0.73 -12.29 5.96
CA PRO A 260 0.87 -10.98 6.58
C PRO A 260 -0.13 -10.86 7.73
N TRP A 261 0.37 -10.82 8.96
CA TRP A 261 -0.45 -10.67 10.15
C TRP A 261 0.33 -10.01 11.26
N HIS A 262 0.01 -8.75 11.52
CA HIS A 262 0.80 -7.87 12.39
C HIS A 262 0.19 -7.71 13.78
N ALA A 263 -0.96 -8.32 14.06
CA ALA A 263 -1.56 -8.26 15.39
C ALA A 263 -0.86 -9.20 16.38
N ASN A 264 -0.66 -8.69 17.59
CA ASN A 264 -0.09 -9.41 18.71
C ASN A 264 -1.03 -10.55 19.16
N PRO A 265 -0.57 -11.82 19.19
CA PRO A 265 -1.37 -12.98 19.62
C PRO A 265 -2.08 -12.85 20.96
N LYS A 266 -1.53 -12.03 21.86
CA LYS A 266 -1.95 -11.94 23.25
C LYS A 266 -3.25 -11.18 23.43
N TYR A 267 -3.66 -10.39 22.45
CA TYR A 267 -4.79 -9.46 22.55
C TYR A 267 -5.74 -9.65 21.37
N GLY A 268 -7.03 -9.67 21.67
CA GLY A 268 -8.06 -9.94 20.68
C GLY A 268 -8.01 -11.36 20.11
N HIS A 269 -9.14 -11.78 19.53
CA HIS A 269 -9.25 -13.00 18.76
C HIS A 269 -10.02 -12.67 17.49
N PHE A 270 -9.45 -13.04 16.35
CA PHE A 270 -9.95 -12.57 15.06
C PHE A 270 -10.27 -13.73 14.13
N GLN A 271 -11.44 -13.68 13.48
CA GLN A 271 -11.91 -14.75 12.60
C GLN A 271 -11.10 -14.87 11.31
N ASN A 272 -10.39 -13.80 10.94
CA ASN A 272 -9.55 -13.73 9.75
C ASN A 272 -8.04 -13.83 10.06
N ASP A 273 -7.68 -14.41 11.20
CA ASP A 273 -6.29 -14.70 11.56
C ASP A 273 -5.69 -15.75 10.61
N LEU A 274 -4.70 -15.32 9.81
CA LEU A 274 -4.05 -16.16 8.80
C LEU A 274 -2.75 -16.80 9.30
N ARG A 275 -2.33 -16.57 10.54
CA ARG A 275 -1.02 -17.02 11.03
C ARG A 275 -0.85 -18.53 10.91
N LEU A 276 0.38 -18.92 10.59
CA LEU A 276 0.82 -20.32 10.63
C LEU A 276 1.17 -20.73 12.05
N SER A 277 0.77 -21.93 12.44
CA SER A 277 1.24 -22.55 13.68
C SER A 277 2.73 -22.90 13.57
N ASP A 278 3.41 -23.07 14.71
CA ASP A 278 4.82 -23.48 14.72
C ASP A 278 5.04 -24.85 14.04
N ASP A 279 4.04 -25.74 14.14
CA ASP A 279 4.04 -27.04 13.46
C ASP A 279 3.91 -26.87 11.94
N ASP A 280 3.02 -25.98 11.46
CA ASP A 280 2.88 -25.70 10.02
C ASP A 280 4.16 -25.11 9.44
N LYS A 281 4.79 -24.15 10.15
CA LYS A 281 6.08 -23.58 9.76
C LYS A 281 7.15 -24.66 9.65
N LYS A 282 7.22 -25.55 10.63
CA LYS A 282 8.15 -26.68 10.64
C LYS A 282 7.90 -27.66 9.49
N LEU A 283 6.64 -27.92 9.14
CA LEU A 283 6.29 -28.77 8.01
C LEU A 283 6.74 -28.12 6.69
N ILE A 284 6.49 -26.82 6.49
CA ILE A 284 6.98 -26.07 5.32
C ILE A 284 8.51 -26.14 5.25
N ALA A 285 9.21 -25.83 6.33
CA ALA A 285 10.67 -25.88 6.37
C ALA A 285 11.20 -27.28 6.03
N THR A 286 10.62 -28.33 6.62
CA THR A 286 11.01 -29.73 6.36
C THR A 286 10.75 -30.11 4.90
N TRP A 287 9.62 -29.70 4.32
CA TRP A 287 9.31 -29.95 2.92
C TRP A 287 10.34 -29.30 2.00
N VAL A 288 10.73 -28.06 2.28
CA VAL A 288 11.73 -27.33 1.50
C VAL A 288 13.12 -27.96 1.64
N GLU A 289 13.52 -28.37 2.84
CA GLU A 289 14.79 -29.06 3.11
C GLU A 289 14.90 -30.41 2.40
N ASN A 290 13.77 -31.10 2.21
CA ASN A 290 13.71 -32.37 1.50
C ASN A 290 13.61 -32.23 -0.03
N GLY A 291 13.80 -31.02 -0.57
CA GLY A 291 13.74 -30.75 -2.01
C GLY A 291 12.31 -30.63 -2.54
N CYS A 292 11.35 -30.28 -1.69
CA CYS A 292 9.93 -30.10 -2.03
C CYS A 292 9.27 -31.35 -2.67
N PRO A 293 9.29 -32.53 -2.03
CA PRO A 293 8.68 -33.73 -2.62
C PRO A 293 7.16 -33.58 -2.84
N GLU A 294 6.67 -33.98 -4.02
CA GLU A 294 5.25 -33.93 -4.37
C GLU A 294 4.39 -34.90 -3.53
N GLY A 295 4.89 -36.11 -3.29
CA GLY A 295 4.13 -37.18 -2.64
C GLY A 295 3.16 -37.89 -3.60
N ASN A 296 2.19 -38.62 -3.06
CA ASN A 296 1.16 -39.30 -3.86
C ASN A 296 -0.01 -38.33 -4.13
N PRO A 297 -0.32 -37.98 -5.39
CA PRO A 297 -1.43 -37.10 -5.72
C PRO A 297 -2.79 -37.56 -5.18
N SER A 298 -2.96 -38.85 -4.87
CA SER A 298 -4.19 -39.39 -4.26
C SER A 298 -4.41 -38.92 -2.81
N ASP A 299 -3.37 -38.40 -2.14
CA ASP A 299 -3.45 -37.88 -0.78
C ASP A 299 -3.89 -36.41 -0.72
N LEU A 300 -4.01 -35.75 -1.88
CA LEU A 300 -4.42 -34.35 -1.98
C LEU A 300 -5.75 -34.10 -1.27
N PRO A 301 -5.88 -32.99 -0.53
CA PRO A 301 -7.18 -32.60 0.01
C PRO A 301 -8.11 -32.22 -1.14
N ALA A 302 -9.43 -32.33 -0.91
CA ALA A 302 -10.40 -31.76 -1.83
C ALA A 302 -10.07 -30.27 -2.05
N PRO A 303 -10.09 -29.76 -3.29
CA PRO A 303 -9.85 -28.34 -3.54
C PRO A 303 -10.82 -27.46 -2.76
N LYS A 304 -10.30 -26.45 -2.05
CA LYS A 304 -11.12 -25.42 -1.42
C LYS A 304 -11.92 -24.68 -2.48
N GLU A 305 -13.24 -24.61 -2.29
CA GLU A 305 -14.11 -23.80 -3.13
C GLU A 305 -14.00 -22.33 -2.73
N PHE A 306 -13.90 -21.46 -3.73
CA PHE A 306 -13.85 -20.02 -3.56
C PHE A 306 -15.04 -19.39 -4.26
N THR A 307 -15.61 -18.35 -3.66
CA THR A 307 -16.63 -17.55 -4.31
C THR A 307 -16.01 -16.83 -5.51
N GLU A 308 -16.46 -17.18 -6.72
CA GLU A 308 -16.11 -16.44 -7.93
C GLU A 308 -16.92 -15.14 -8.03
N GLY A 309 -16.28 -14.08 -8.51
CA GLY A 309 -16.93 -12.78 -8.64
C GLY A 309 -17.08 -12.06 -7.31
N TRP A 310 -18.31 -11.88 -6.85
CA TRP A 310 -18.65 -11.07 -5.67
C TRP A 310 -18.72 -11.93 -4.42
N THR A 311 -17.86 -11.63 -3.44
CA THR A 311 -17.85 -12.32 -2.14
C THR A 311 -19.10 -12.01 -1.31
N ILE A 312 -19.71 -10.85 -1.55
CA ILE A 312 -20.96 -10.45 -0.90
C ILE A 312 -22.21 -11.11 -1.52
N GLY A 313 -22.08 -11.94 -2.56
CA GLY A 313 -23.19 -12.40 -3.41
C GLY A 313 -23.50 -11.39 -4.53
N GLU A 314 -24.47 -11.70 -5.40
CA GLU A 314 -24.83 -10.80 -6.52
C GLU A 314 -25.27 -9.42 -5.99
N PRO A 315 -24.60 -8.32 -6.40
CA PRO A 315 -24.98 -6.98 -5.99
C PRO A 315 -26.30 -6.55 -6.60
N ASP A 316 -27.12 -5.85 -5.83
CA ASP A 316 -28.32 -5.18 -6.31
C ASP A 316 -27.97 -3.94 -7.17
N GLN A 317 -26.79 -3.36 -6.94
CA GLN A 317 -26.29 -2.22 -7.70
C GLN A 317 -24.76 -2.20 -7.75
N ILE A 318 -24.21 -1.89 -8.92
CA ILE A 318 -22.76 -1.69 -9.13
C ILE A 318 -22.54 -0.23 -9.53
N ILE A 319 -21.60 0.44 -8.86
CA ILE A 319 -21.21 1.81 -9.15
C ILE A 319 -19.73 1.85 -9.52
N TYR A 320 -19.40 2.40 -10.68
CA TYR A 320 -18.02 2.61 -11.10
C TYR A 320 -17.47 3.92 -10.56
N ALA A 321 -16.18 3.94 -10.21
CA ALA A 321 -15.48 5.15 -9.79
C ALA A 321 -15.48 6.21 -10.91
N THR A 322 -15.40 5.75 -12.16
CA THR A 322 -15.38 6.61 -13.36
C THR A 322 -16.21 6.02 -14.51
N GLU A 323 -16.65 6.90 -15.42
CA GLU A 323 -17.34 6.51 -16.65
C GLU A 323 -16.41 5.73 -17.59
N GLU A 324 -15.17 6.21 -17.75
CA GLU A 324 -14.13 5.62 -18.60
C GLU A 324 -12.92 5.17 -17.78
N PRO A 325 -12.12 4.19 -18.25
CA PRO A 325 -10.89 3.79 -17.56
C PRO A 325 -9.88 4.94 -17.41
N VAL A 326 -9.23 4.99 -16.26
CA VAL A 326 -8.14 5.93 -15.93
C VAL A 326 -6.82 5.31 -16.37
N ASP A 327 -5.95 6.11 -17.01
CA ASP A 327 -4.59 5.69 -17.36
C ASP A 327 -3.68 5.78 -16.14
N VAL A 328 -2.88 4.74 -15.91
CA VAL A 328 -1.93 4.64 -14.81
C VAL A 328 -0.51 4.48 -15.39
N ALA A 329 0.43 5.27 -14.88
CA ALA A 329 1.81 5.30 -15.38
C ALA A 329 2.58 4.01 -15.07
N ALA A 330 3.62 3.72 -15.86
CA ALA A 330 4.47 2.54 -15.70
C ALA A 330 5.43 2.63 -14.50
N GLU A 331 5.82 3.86 -14.13
CA GLU A 331 6.80 4.16 -13.10
C GLU A 331 6.43 5.47 -12.36
N GLY A 332 7.07 5.72 -11.22
CA GLY A 332 6.93 6.96 -10.44
C GLY A 332 6.03 6.86 -9.22
N VAL A 333 5.80 8.00 -8.57
CA VAL A 333 4.84 8.15 -7.47
C VAL A 333 3.55 8.72 -8.03
N ILE A 334 2.41 8.12 -7.68
CA ILE A 334 1.08 8.54 -8.14
C ILE A 334 0.31 9.07 -6.93
N ASP A 335 -0.07 10.35 -7.01
CA ASP A 335 -0.94 10.98 -6.02
C ASP A 335 -2.31 10.28 -5.97
N TYR A 336 -2.95 10.35 -4.80
CA TYR A 336 -4.32 9.87 -4.66
C TYR A 336 -5.28 10.54 -5.64
N TYR A 337 -6.19 9.75 -6.22
CA TYR A 337 -7.32 10.25 -6.98
C TYR A 337 -8.60 10.17 -6.16
N HIS A 338 -9.36 11.27 -6.14
CA HIS A 338 -10.69 11.31 -5.53
C HIS A 338 -11.75 11.48 -6.62
N PHE A 339 -12.64 10.50 -6.75
CA PHE A 339 -13.77 10.54 -7.67
C PHE A 339 -15.09 10.64 -6.88
N VAL A 340 -15.84 11.70 -7.12
CA VAL A 340 -17.19 11.85 -6.55
C VAL A 340 -18.22 11.38 -7.55
N VAL A 341 -19.00 10.37 -7.15
CA VAL A 341 -19.97 9.68 -7.98
C VAL A 341 -21.37 9.83 -7.39
N ASP A 342 -22.34 10.14 -8.24
CA ASP A 342 -23.75 10.12 -7.88
C ASP A 342 -24.32 8.72 -8.12
N PRO A 343 -24.67 7.95 -7.07
CA PRO A 343 -25.23 6.62 -7.22
C PRO A 343 -26.71 6.63 -7.68
N GLY A 344 -27.34 7.81 -7.79
CA GLY A 344 -28.73 7.95 -8.21
C GLY A 344 -29.75 7.54 -7.14
N TRP A 345 -29.37 7.48 -5.87
CA TRP A 345 -30.27 7.12 -4.78
C TRP A 345 -31.27 8.22 -4.46
N THR A 346 -32.52 8.05 -4.89
CA THR A 346 -33.63 8.96 -4.58
C THR A 346 -34.39 8.61 -3.29
N GLU A 347 -34.05 7.48 -2.67
CA GLU A 347 -34.60 6.97 -1.41
C GLU A 347 -33.46 6.53 -0.49
N ASP A 348 -33.74 6.44 0.80
CA ASP A 348 -32.79 5.95 1.79
C ASP A 348 -32.43 4.49 1.50
N LYS A 349 -31.14 4.16 1.67
CA LYS A 349 -30.60 2.82 1.47
C LYS A 349 -30.14 2.21 2.78
N TRP A 350 -30.34 0.91 2.90
CA TRP A 350 -29.91 0.09 4.03
C TRP A 350 -28.92 -0.94 3.50
N ILE A 351 -27.63 -0.63 3.54
CA ILE A 351 -26.58 -1.46 2.96
C ILE A 351 -26.28 -2.62 3.93
N MET A 352 -26.58 -3.85 3.52
CA MET A 352 -26.22 -5.06 4.29
C MET A 352 -24.87 -5.64 3.89
N ALA A 353 -24.41 -5.33 2.66
CA ALA A 353 -23.07 -5.67 2.23
C ALA A 353 -22.56 -4.69 1.16
N ALA A 354 -21.26 -4.43 1.18
CA ALA A 354 -20.58 -3.65 0.16
C ALA A 354 -19.16 -4.19 -0.09
N GLU A 355 -18.75 -4.23 -1.35
CA GLU A 355 -17.44 -4.73 -1.78
C GLU A 355 -16.86 -3.79 -2.83
N ALA A 356 -15.70 -3.21 -2.54
CA ALA A 356 -14.93 -2.46 -3.52
C ALA A 356 -14.03 -3.42 -4.29
N ARG A 357 -13.97 -3.30 -5.62
CA ARG A 357 -13.21 -4.19 -6.48
C ARG A 357 -12.34 -3.40 -7.45
N PRO A 358 -11.03 -3.72 -7.51
CA PRO A 358 -10.16 -3.24 -8.55
C PRO A 358 -10.67 -3.62 -9.94
N GLY A 359 -10.67 -2.66 -10.87
CA GLY A 359 -10.78 -2.98 -12.29
C GLY A 359 -9.49 -3.64 -12.81
N ASN A 360 -8.35 -3.32 -12.18
CA ASN A 360 -7.04 -3.86 -12.48
C ASN A 360 -6.23 -4.12 -11.19
N LEU A 361 -6.13 -5.39 -10.81
CA LEU A 361 -5.40 -5.85 -9.62
C LEU A 361 -3.89 -5.64 -9.72
N GLU A 362 -3.32 -5.46 -10.92
CA GLU A 362 -1.88 -5.27 -11.08
C GLU A 362 -1.40 -3.88 -10.67
N THR A 363 -2.31 -2.93 -10.43
CA THR A 363 -1.94 -1.53 -10.15
C THR A 363 -2.76 -0.86 -9.05
N VAL A 364 -4.01 -1.25 -8.80
CA VAL A 364 -4.80 -0.68 -7.70
C VAL A 364 -4.25 -1.19 -6.37
N HIS A 365 -3.65 -0.30 -5.59
CA HIS A 365 -3.13 -0.65 -4.27
C HIS A 365 -4.20 -0.50 -3.19
N HIS A 366 -5.06 0.53 -3.27
CA HIS A 366 -6.25 0.56 -2.42
C HIS A 366 -7.41 1.36 -3.04
N ILE A 367 -8.60 1.05 -2.55
CA ILE A 367 -9.85 1.75 -2.82
C ILE A 367 -10.49 2.03 -1.47
N LEU A 368 -10.85 3.27 -1.20
CA LEU A 368 -11.73 3.61 -0.08
C LEU A 368 -12.99 4.27 -0.65
N VAL A 369 -14.16 3.76 -0.26
CA VAL A 369 -15.45 4.28 -0.69
C VAL A 369 -16.13 4.91 0.51
N PHE A 370 -16.27 6.22 0.48
CA PHE A 370 -16.99 6.99 1.50
C PHE A 370 -18.37 7.40 1.03
N VAL A 371 -19.31 7.50 1.97
CA VAL A 371 -20.61 8.15 1.73
C VAL A 371 -20.55 9.60 2.18
N ALA A 372 -20.81 10.52 1.26
CA ALA A 372 -21.02 11.93 1.54
C ALA A 372 -22.51 12.23 1.74
N PRO A 373 -22.90 13.07 2.72
CA PRO A 373 -24.29 13.47 2.92
C PRO A 373 -24.92 14.24 1.73
N PRO A 374 -26.26 14.36 1.65
CA PRO A 374 -26.99 14.90 0.49
C PRO A 374 -26.76 16.38 0.13
N ASN A 375 -25.88 17.11 0.84
CA ASN A 375 -25.63 18.55 0.66
C ASN A 375 -24.15 18.90 0.53
N THR A 376 -23.29 17.92 0.29
CA THR A 376 -21.85 18.11 0.12
C THR A 376 -21.57 18.97 -1.12
N ARG A 377 -20.98 20.17 -0.95
CA ARG A 377 -20.65 21.10 -2.04
C ARG A 377 -19.25 20.85 -2.59
N ARG A 378 -19.05 21.09 -3.88
CA ARG A 378 -17.73 21.12 -4.56
C ARG A 378 -16.96 22.38 -4.14
N ALA A 379 -15.65 22.29 -3.88
CA ALA A 379 -14.84 23.46 -3.58
C ALA A 379 -14.90 24.44 -4.75
N ALA A 380 -14.95 25.73 -4.45
CA ALA A 380 -14.55 26.72 -5.43
C ALA A 380 -13.02 26.63 -5.58
N ARG A 381 -12.52 26.50 -6.82
CA ARG A 381 -11.08 26.62 -7.07
C ARG A 381 -10.58 27.97 -6.54
N PRO A 382 -9.42 28.04 -5.88
CA PRO A 382 -8.73 29.31 -5.68
C PRO A 382 -8.61 30.01 -7.05
N ARG A 383 -8.94 31.30 -7.10
CA ARG A 383 -8.64 32.10 -8.29
C ARG A 383 -7.11 32.17 -8.40
N ASP A 384 -6.58 31.78 -9.55
CA ASP A 384 -5.21 32.10 -9.95
C ASP A 384 -5.04 33.64 -9.91
N GLU A 385 -4.55 34.19 -8.80
CA GLU A 385 -4.04 35.55 -8.75
C GLU A 385 -2.62 35.54 -9.32
N GLY A 386 -2.53 35.61 -10.65
CA GLY A 386 -1.23 35.63 -11.32
C GLY A 386 -1.31 35.59 -12.84
N GLY A 387 -1.84 36.63 -13.47
CA GLY A 387 -1.78 36.76 -14.93
C GLY A 387 -2.31 38.11 -15.40
N ALA A 388 -1.38 39.03 -15.65
CA ALA A 388 -1.64 40.34 -16.23
C ALA A 388 -2.52 40.26 -17.49
N GLY A 389 -3.39 41.25 -17.63
CA GLY A 389 -4.56 41.21 -18.50
C GLY A 389 -4.30 41.16 -19.99
N ASP A 390 -5.37 40.93 -20.73
CA ASP A 390 -5.54 41.54 -22.04
C ASP A 390 -7.02 41.75 -22.37
N LYS A 391 -7.28 42.93 -22.93
CA LYS A 391 -8.59 43.45 -23.35
C LYS A 391 -9.13 42.68 -24.57
N PRO A 392 -10.44 42.79 -24.86
CA PRO A 392 -11.03 42.11 -26.01
C PRO A 392 -10.77 42.93 -27.28
N GLU A 393 -10.25 42.30 -28.33
CA GLU A 393 -10.27 42.89 -29.66
C GLU A 393 -10.80 41.93 -30.74
N SER A 394 -11.45 42.59 -31.68
CA SER A 394 -12.41 42.13 -32.68
C SER A 394 -11.78 41.83 -34.04
N ALA A 395 -12.47 40.96 -34.80
CA ALA A 395 -12.74 41.00 -36.24
C ALA A 395 -11.59 41.07 -37.28
N ALA A 396 -11.64 40.09 -38.21
CA ALA A 396 -11.32 40.11 -39.66
C ALA A 396 -9.95 40.67 -40.12
N SER A 397 -9.14 39.96 -40.91
CA SER A 397 -9.33 39.72 -42.36
C SER A 397 -8.07 39.01 -42.92
N ASP A 398 -8.26 38.29 -44.04
CA ASP A 398 -7.30 37.89 -45.10
C ASP A 398 -5.90 37.32 -44.74
N GLY A 399 -5.21 36.50 -45.50
CA GLY A 399 -5.38 35.83 -46.78
C GLY A 399 -4.03 35.18 -47.15
N SER A 400 -4.07 34.01 -47.79
CA SER A 400 -3.03 33.35 -48.60
C SER A 400 -1.85 32.57 -47.93
N GLY A 401 -1.76 31.28 -48.34
CA GLY A 401 -0.50 30.61 -48.69
C GLY A 401 -0.08 29.40 -47.85
N ASP A 402 -0.45 28.19 -48.32
CA ASP A 402 0.32 26.91 -48.39
C ASP A 402 1.45 26.63 -47.37
N ASP A 403 1.68 25.44 -46.83
CA ASP A 403 1.12 24.08 -46.89
C ASP A 403 1.98 23.27 -45.88
N GLN A 404 1.41 22.35 -45.09
CA GLN A 404 2.05 21.20 -44.38
C GLN A 404 1.12 20.60 -43.29
N PRO A 405 0.44 19.46 -43.58
CA PRO A 405 -0.58 18.89 -42.72
C PRO A 405 -0.01 17.80 -41.78
N GLN A 406 0.69 18.17 -40.70
CA GLN A 406 1.02 17.20 -39.62
C GLN A 406 0.82 17.71 -38.18
N ARG A 407 0.47 18.98 -37.97
CA ARG A 407 0.20 19.53 -36.62
C ARG A 407 -1.29 19.63 -36.24
N ARG A 408 -2.22 19.28 -37.14
CA ARG A 408 -3.68 19.35 -36.90
C ARG A 408 -4.34 18.06 -36.40
N ARG A 409 -3.62 16.93 -36.30
CA ARG A 409 -4.17 15.70 -35.69
C ARG A 409 -3.95 15.58 -34.17
N ARG A 410 -3.19 16.48 -33.54
CA ARG A 410 -3.00 16.50 -32.07
C ARG A 410 -3.88 17.50 -31.30
N ARG A 411 -4.72 18.30 -31.97
CA ARG A 411 -5.56 19.33 -31.31
C ARG A 411 -7.08 19.16 -31.46
N LEU A 412 -7.55 18.10 -32.11
CA LEU A 412 -8.99 17.83 -32.29
C LEU A 412 -9.51 16.58 -31.57
N ALA A 413 -8.67 15.87 -30.82
CA ALA A 413 -9.08 14.76 -29.94
C ALA A 413 -9.31 15.20 -28.48
N GLN A 414 -9.31 16.51 -28.18
CA GLN A 414 -9.46 17.06 -26.81
C GLN A 414 -10.70 17.94 -26.62
N ARG A 415 -11.71 17.82 -27.49
CA ARG A 415 -13.00 18.52 -27.34
C ARG A 415 -14.14 17.55 -27.59
N GLY A 416 -14.58 16.88 -26.53
CA GLY A 416 -15.67 15.92 -26.55
C GLY A 416 -15.36 14.73 -25.65
N GLY A 417 -15.37 14.95 -24.35
CA GLY A 417 -15.09 13.93 -23.35
C GLY A 417 -15.14 14.59 -21.98
N ASN A 418 -16.06 14.14 -21.15
CA ASN A 418 -16.26 14.58 -19.78
C ASN A 418 -14.92 14.43 -19.05
N ARG A 419 -14.19 15.53 -18.86
CA ARG A 419 -12.91 15.51 -18.13
C ARG A 419 -13.25 15.20 -16.68
N GLY A 420 -12.97 13.97 -16.24
CA GLY A 420 -12.88 13.63 -14.82
C GLY A 420 -12.04 14.69 -14.13
N GLY A 421 -12.71 15.57 -13.39
CA GLY A 421 -12.07 16.72 -12.79
C GLY A 421 -11.25 16.24 -11.59
N ARG A 422 -9.95 16.59 -11.57
CA ARG A 422 -9.28 16.92 -10.31
C ARG A 422 -10.09 18.06 -9.67
N GLY A 423 -11.04 17.69 -8.83
CA GLY A 423 -11.91 18.63 -8.13
C GLY A 423 -11.74 18.35 -6.67
N GLU A 424 -10.92 19.15 -6.00
CA GLU A 424 -10.97 19.26 -4.55
C GLU A 424 -12.41 19.64 -4.17
N PHE A 425 -12.97 18.92 -3.21
CA PHE A 425 -14.25 19.23 -2.59
C PHE A 425 -13.96 19.81 -1.21
N GLU A 426 -14.41 21.04 -0.96
CA GLU A 426 -14.14 21.75 0.30
C GLU A 426 -14.82 21.02 1.46
N GLY A 427 -14.03 20.54 2.43
CA GLY A 427 -14.55 19.89 3.63
C GLY A 427 -15.08 18.48 3.40
N VAL A 428 -14.57 17.76 2.40
CA VAL A 428 -14.96 16.38 2.09
C VAL A 428 -13.77 15.45 2.13
N GLY A 429 -12.90 15.63 3.13
CA GLY A 429 -11.98 14.60 3.57
C GLY A 429 -12.68 13.55 4.43
N LEU A 430 -11.90 12.54 4.85
CA LEU A 430 -12.25 11.47 5.81
C LEU A 430 -13.08 11.91 7.03
N THR A 431 -13.08 13.20 7.35
CA THR A 431 -13.74 13.83 8.49
C THR A 431 -15.26 13.96 8.35
N ASN A 432 -15.83 13.87 7.14
CA ASN A 432 -17.26 14.07 6.88
C ASN A 432 -17.98 12.90 6.17
N GLY A 433 -17.29 11.81 5.85
CA GLY A 433 -17.86 10.64 5.18
C GLY A 433 -17.67 9.34 5.98
N SER A 434 -18.69 8.48 6.00
CA SER A 434 -18.55 7.14 6.57
C SER A 434 -17.92 6.20 5.54
N LEU A 435 -16.85 5.51 5.92
CA LEU A 435 -16.25 4.45 5.10
C LEU A 435 -17.25 3.28 5.02
N ILE A 436 -17.66 2.92 3.80
CA ILE A 436 -18.67 1.87 3.57
C ILE A 436 -18.12 0.65 2.85
N ALA A 437 -17.03 0.81 2.10
CA ALA A 437 -16.30 -0.28 1.48
C ALA A 437 -14.83 0.13 1.35
N GLY A 438 -13.96 -0.86 1.45
CA GLY A 438 -12.53 -0.71 1.27
C GLY A 438 -11.99 -1.87 0.44
N TYR A 439 -10.89 -1.63 -0.25
CA TYR A 439 -10.03 -2.65 -0.81
C TYR A 439 -8.59 -2.28 -0.48
N ALA A 440 -7.87 -3.24 0.05
CA ALA A 440 -6.41 -3.30 0.07
C ALA A 440 -6.02 -4.78 -0.11
N PRO A 441 -4.80 -5.09 -0.58
CA PRO A 441 -4.28 -6.45 -0.58
C PRO A 441 -4.56 -7.18 0.74
N GLY A 442 -5.27 -8.31 0.68
CA GLY A 442 -5.61 -9.11 1.87
C GLY A 442 -6.80 -8.62 2.71
N MET A 443 -7.49 -7.53 2.31
CA MET A 443 -8.67 -7.02 3.02
C MET A 443 -9.94 -7.80 2.65
N ASN A 444 -10.75 -8.12 3.66
CA ASN A 444 -12.10 -8.66 3.47
C ASN A 444 -13.13 -7.54 3.29
N PRO A 445 -14.34 -7.82 2.74
CA PRO A 445 -15.42 -6.84 2.71
C PRO A 445 -15.72 -6.29 4.11
N MET A 446 -15.87 -4.96 4.22
CA MET A 446 -16.01 -4.30 5.52
C MET A 446 -17.31 -4.61 6.27
N VAL A 447 -18.38 -4.92 5.54
CA VAL A 447 -19.68 -5.29 6.11
C VAL A 447 -20.31 -6.37 5.25
N GLN A 448 -20.70 -7.47 5.89
CA GLN A 448 -21.56 -8.50 5.33
C GLN A 448 -22.41 -9.08 6.44
N THR A 449 -23.72 -8.86 6.40
CA THR A 449 -24.67 -9.29 7.44
C THR A 449 -25.75 -10.21 6.88
N ASP A 450 -26.60 -10.74 7.76
CA ASP A 450 -27.78 -11.54 7.39
C ASP A 450 -28.99 -10.68 6.93
N GLY A 451 -28.81 -9.35 6.81
CA GLY A 451 -29.86 -8.40 6.45
C GLY A 451 -30.67 -7.86 7.64
N THR A 452 -30.44 -8.33 8.87
CA THR A 452 -31.05 -7.75 10.08
C THR A 452 -30.24 -6.56 10.63
N THR A 453 -28.98 -6.45 10.23
CA THR A 453 -28.08 -5.34 10.55
C THR A 453 -27.63 -4.66 9.25
N ALA A 454 -27.72 -3.33 9.15
CA ALA A 454 -27.33 -2.63 7.92
C ALA A 454 -26.81 -1.21 8.20
N MET A 455 -25.98 -0.68 7.30
CA MET A 455 -25.60 0.73 7.28
C MET A 455 -26.71 1.56 6.63
N HIS A 456 -27.17 2.61 7.32
CA HIS A 456 -28.19 3.53 6.80
C HIS A 456 -27.54 4.68 6.06
N VAL A 457 -27.97 4.89 4.81
CA VAL A 457 -27.52 5.97 3.93
C VAL A 457 -28.73 6.76 3.43
N LYS A 458 -28.65 8.10 3.51
CA LYS A 458 -29.77 8.97 3.13
C LYS A 458 -29.90 9.12 1.62
N ALA A 459 -31.14 9.29 1.16
CA ALA A 459 -31.44 9.71 -0.20
C ALA A 459 -30.63 10.96 -0.60
N GLY A 460 -30.07 10.97 -1.81
CA GLY A 460 -29.27 12.06 -2.36
C GLY A 460 -27.79 12.07 -1.95
N SER A 461 -27.36 11.14 -1.08
CA SER A 461 -25.95 10.95 -0.76
C SER A 461 -25.10 10.66 -1.99
N LYS A 462 -23.82 11.06 -1.94
CA LYS A 462 -22.81 10.78 -2.98
C LYS A 462 -21.79 9.77 -2.48
N LEU A 463 -21.12 9.12 -3.42
CA LEU A 463 -19.98 8.25 -3.13
C LEU A 463 -18.68 8.99 -3.45
N ILE A 464 -17.65 8.77 -2.64
CA ILE A 464 -16.30 9.26 -2.89
C ILE A 464 -15.39 8.05 -2.97
N PHE A 465 -14.82 7.81 -4.14
CA PHE A 465 -13.77 6.83 -4.33
C PHE A 465 -12.44 7.54 -4.14
N GLN A 466 -11.72 7.19 -3.08
CA GLN A 466 -10.33 7.54 -2.89
C GLN A 466 -9.49 6.36 -3.39
N MET A 467 -8.68 6.62 -4.42
CA MET A 467 -7.96 5.60 -5.20
C MET A 467 -6.46 5.86 -5.13
N HIS A 468 -5.70 4.82 -4.84
CA HIS A 468 -4.23 4.84 -4.93
C HIS A 468 -3.74 3.71 -5.81
N TYR A 469 -2.80 4.07 -6.67
CA TYR A 469 -2.23 3.19 -7.66
C TYR A 469 -0.73 3.04 -7.41
N THR A 470 -0.23 1.82 -7.54
CA THR A 470 1.19 1.52 -7.56
C THR A 470 1.57 1.13 -8.99
N PRO A 471 2.55 1.81 -9.61
CA PRO A 471 3.07 1.40 -10.90
C PRO A 471 3.73 0.02 -10.85
N ASN A 472 3.73 -0.71 -11.98
CA ASN A 472 4.22 -2.09 -12.03
C ASN A 472 5.25 -2.34 -13.16
N GLY A 473 5.86 -1.30 -13.70
CA GLY A 473 6.81 -1.39 -14.81
C GLY A 473 6.14 -1.50 -16.19
N SER A 474 4.83 -1.24 -16.30
CA SER A 474 4.15 -1.11 -17.59
C SER A 474 2.97 -0.15 -17.48
N PRO A 475 2.58 0.59 -18.54
CA PRO A 475 1.40 1.45 -18.49
C PRO A 475 0.13 0.61 -18.31
N GLN A 476 -0.71 1.02 -17.37
CA GLN A 476 -1.92 0.29 -16.99
C GLN A 476 -3.17 1.12 -17.23
N LYS A 477 -4.32 0.47 -17.22
CA LYS A 477 -5.64 1.12 -17.15
C LYS A 477 -6.45 0.51 -16.03
N ASP A 478 -7.18 1.34 -15.32
CA ASP A 478 -8.09 0.87 -14.27
C ASP A 478 -9.48 1.48 -14.43
N ARG A 479 -10.49 0.69 -14.08
CA ARG A 479 -11.85 1.17 -13.90
C ARG A 479 -12.48 0.44 -12.73
N SER A 480 -12.05 0.81 -11.53
CA SER A 480 -12.55 0.23 -10.28
C SER A 480 -14.01 0.58 -9.99
N PHE A 481 -14.66 -0.26 -9.18
CA PHE A 481 -16.08 -0.19 -8.91
C PHE A 481 -16.42 -0.74 -7.52
N VAL A 482 -17.64 -0.47 -7.06
CA VAL A 482 -18.19 -1.00 -5.80
C VAL A 482 -19.54 -1.64 -6.06
N GLY A 483 -19.79 -2.78 -5.43
CA GLY A 483 -21.08 -3.47 -5.44
C GLY A 483 -21.79 -3.29 -4.11
N PHE A 484 -23.11 -3.09 -4.14
CA PHE A 484 -23.96 -2.99 -2.96
C PHE A 484 -25.03 -4.05 -2.94
N ARG A 485 -25.30 -4.58 -1.75
CA ARG A 485 -26.53 -5.32 -1.44
C ARG A 485 -27.33 -4.60 -0.39
N PHE A 486 -28.64 -4.47 -0.61
CA PHE A 486 -29.55 -3.73 0.25
C PHE A 486 -30.43 -4.67 1.08
N ALA A 487 -30.57 -4.38 2.36
CA ALA A 487 -31.53 -5.02 3.24
C ALA A 487 -32.93 -4.47 3.00
N ASP A 488 -33.94 -5.32 3.23
CA ASP A 488 -35.31 -4.89 3.41
C ASP A 488 -35.40 -4.01 4.69
N PRO A 489 -35.76 -2.72 4.59
CA PRO A 489 -35.80 -1.82 5.74
C PRO A 489 -36.71 -2.31 6.87
N ALA A 490 -37.73 -3.12 6.57
CA ALA A 490 -38.65 -3.69 7.55
C ALA A 490 -38.01 -4.81 8.39
N LYS A 491 -36.96 -5.46 7.87
CA LYS A 491 -36.22 -6.54 8.56
C LYS A 491 -35.03 -6.04 9.36
N VAL A 492 -34.57 -4.81 9.09
CA VAL A 492 -33.45 -4.22 9.82
C VAL A 492 -33.86 -3.93 11.26
N THR A 493 -33.19 -4.60 12.20
CA THR A 493 -33.34 -4.41 13.64
C THR A 493 -32.16 -3.68 14.28
N HIS A 494 -31.00 -3.67 13.62
CA HIS A 494 -29.79 -3.02 14.09
C HIS A 494 -29.14 -2.19 12.99
N VAL A 495 -28.44 -1.13 13.37
CA VAL A 495 -27.69 -0.26 12.46
C VAL A 495 -26.22 -0.51 12.67
N ALA A 496 -25.49 -0.80 11.59
CA ALA A 496 -24.04 -0.78 11.57
C ALA A 496 -23.55 0.60 11.15
N ARG A 497 -22.43 1.03 11.71
CA ARG A 497 -21.78 2.29 11.34
C ARG A 497 -20.26 2.14 11.42
N SER A 498 -19.58 2.56 10.36
CA SER A 498 -18.13 2.78 10.42
C SER A 498 -17.86 4.17 10.99
N THR A 499 -16.99 4.22 11.98
CA THR A 499 -16.53 5.44 12.64
C THR A 499 -15.04 5.31 12.93
N ALA A 500 -14.44 6.30 13.60
CA ALA A 500 -13.02 6.29 13.89
C ALA A 500 -12.68 7.01 15.20
N VAL A 501 -11.52 6.65 15.75
CA VAL A 501 -10.75 7.48 16.68
C VAL A 501 -9.59 8.06 15.89
N MET A 502 -9.58 9.38 15.63
CA MET A 502 -8.51 10.02 14.86
C MET A 502 -8.08 11.35 15.47
N THR A 503 -6.90 11.83 15.07
CA THR A 503 -6.45 13.20 15.31
C THR A 503 -5.56 13.69 14.15
N PRO A 504 -5.87 14.84 13.54
CA PRO A 504 -4.99 15.50 12.57
C PRO A 504 -3.96 16.40 13.25
N PHE A 505 -4.03 16.55 14.57
CA PHE A 505 -3.23 17.50 15.32
C PHE A 505 -1.95 16.86 15.83
N PHE A 506 -0.98 16.69 14.94
CA PHE A 506 0.37 16.26 15.28
C PHE A 506 1.38 16.80 14.29
N VAL A 507 2.62 16.83 14.73
CA VAL A 507 3.76 17.19 13.89
C VAL A 507 4.91 16.26 14.25
N ILE A 508 5.29 15.39 13.33
CA ILE A 508 6.36 14.42 13.50
C ILE A 508 7.69 15.13 13.17
N PRO A 509 8.60 15.31 14.13
CA PRO A 509 9.88 15.95 13.87
C PRO A 509 10.72 15.16 12.85
N ALA A 510 11.53 15.88 12.07
CA ALA A 510 12.57 15.26 11.24
C ALA A 510 13.49 14.37 12.09
N GLY A 511 13.85 13.20 11.59
CA GLY A 511 14.77 12.28 12.25
C GLY A 511 14.22 11.52 13.47
N ALA A 512 12.93 11.67 13.82
CA ALA A 512 12.36 11.03 15.00
C ALA A 512 12.22 9.50 14.83
N GLU A 513 12.92 8.70 15.63
CA GLU A 513 12.90 7.22 15.53
C GLU A 513 11.62 6.57 16.08
N ASP A 514 10.94 7.23 17.01
CA ASP A 514 9.68 6.77 17.60
C ASP A 514 8.88 7.95 18.12
N TYR A 515 7.96 8.47 17.30
CA TYR A 515 7.05 9.54 17.67
C TYR A 515 5.67 8.98 17.98
N GLN A 516 5.15 9.23 19.19
CA GLN A 516 3.89 8.69 19.65
C GLN A 516 2.77 9.74 19.65
N VAL A 517 1.59 9.37 19.14
CA VAL A 517 0.36 10.16 19.24
C VAL A 517 -0.78 9.29 19.78
N THR A 518 -1.60 9.86 20.64
CA THR A 518 -2.81 9.22 21.18
C THR A 518 -4.04 10.06 20.85
N ALA A 519 -5.12 9.40 20.44
CA ALA A 519 -6.46 9.96 20.30
C ALA A 519 -7.46 9.10 21.07
N ASP A 520 -8.57 9.68 21.53
CA ASP A 520 -9.60 8.95 22.27
C ASP A 520 -11.03 9.41 21.95
N ASN A 521 -11.98 8.49 21.90
CA ASN A 521 -13.40 8.81 21.79
C ASN A 521 -14.17 8.15 22.95
N THR A 522 -15.13 8.85 23.53
CA THR A 522 -15.99 8.30 24.60
C THR A 522 -17.35 7.95 24.02
N LEU A 523 -17.76 6.69 24.18
CA LEU A 523 -19.02 6.19 23.65
C LEU A 523 -20.22 6.90 24.29
N GLU A 524 -21.12 7.40 23.46
CA GLU A 524 -22.33 8.12 23.93
C GLU A 524 -23.51 7.19 24.22
N HIS A 525 -23.43 5.94 23.78
CA HIS A 525 -24.43 4.88 23.89
C HIS A 525 -23.75 3.51 23.93
N ASP A 526 -24.51 2.48 24.31
CA ASP A 526 -24.04 1.09 24.25
C ASP A 526 -23.90 0.67 22.78
N ILE A 527 -22.78 0.04 22.44
CA ILE A 527 -22.51 -0.46 21.10
C ILE A 527 -22.00 -1.90 21.13
N THR A 528 -22.11 -2.59 20.01
CA THR A 528 -21.40 -3.83 19.72
C THR A 528 -20.30 -3.56 18.71
N LEU A 529 -19.05 -3.74 19.10
CA LEU A 529 -17.87 -3.61 18.27
C LEU A 529 -17.70 -4.87 17.41
N LEU A 530 -17.59 -4.70 16.10
CA LEU A 530 -17.38 -5.80 15.15
C LEU A 530 -15.92 -5.97 14.73
N ASN A 531 -15.27 -4.87 14.37
CA ASN A 531 -13.93 -4.89 13.80
C ASN A 531 -13.18 -3.58 14.05
N MET A 532 -11.87 -3.63 13.83
CA MET A 532 -10.94 -2.50 13.94
C MET A 532 -10.00 -2.48 12.74
N THR A 533 -9.71 -1.31 12.19
CA THR A 533 -8.80 -1.14 11.03
C THR A 533 -7.87 0.05 11.31
N PRO A 534 -6.64 -0.18 11.82
CA PRO A 534 -5.65 0.88 11.96
C PRO A 534 -5.23 1.39 10.58
N HIS A 535 -5.04 2.70 10.46
CA HIS A 535 -4.63 3.35 9.22
C HIS A 535 -3.63 4.48 9.51
N MET A 536 -2.48 4.37 8.83
CA MET A 536 -1.33 5.27 8.83
C MET A 536 -0.62 5.16 7.47
N HIS A 537 0.30 6.07 7.16
CA HIS A 537 1.08 6.04 5.92
C HIS A 537 2.46 5.39 6.10
N THR A 538 3.40 5.75 5.23
CA THR A 538 4.70 5.08 5.00
C THR A 538 5.62 5.06 6.22
N ARG A 539 5.42 5.93 7.21
CA ARG A 539 6.23 5.98 8.44
C ARG A 539 5.59 5.26 9.61
N GLY A 540 4.42 4.66 9.42
CA GLY A 540 3.73 3.98 10.50
C GLY A 540 4.52 2.79 11.05
N LYS A 541 4.69 2.75 12.37
CA LYS A 541 5.51 1.77 13.09
C LYS A 541 4.68 0.84 13.96
N ALA A 542 3.72 1.38 14.71
CA ALA A 542 2.83 0.59 15.55
C ALA A 542 1.48 1.29 15.78
N PHE A 543 0.44 0.50 16.04
CA PHE A 543 -0.90 1.00 16.36
C PHE A 543 -1.57 0.13 17.44
N ARG A 544 -2.23 0.76 18.41
CA ARG A 544 -2.95 0.05 19.49
C ARG A 544 -4.34 0.64 19.73
N TYR A 545 -5.31 -0.24 20.03
CA TYR A 545 -6.66 0.09 20.50
C TYR A 545 -6.84 -0.39 21.94
N GLU A 546 -7.35 0.48 22.80
CA GLU A 546 -7.63 0.18 24.21
C GLU A 546 -9.03 0.65 24.58
N ALA A 547 -9.72 -0.12 25.42
CA ALA A 547 -11.00 0.25 26.03
C ALA A 547 -10.81 0.51 27.51
N PHE A 548 -11.24 1.69 27.97
CA PHE A 548 -11.33 2.05 29.39
C PHE A 548 -12.80 2.11 29.77
N TYR A 549 -13.25 1.16 30.57
CA TYR A 549 -14.66 0.97 30.91
C TYR A 549 -15.10 1.93 32.04
N PRO A 550 -16.40 2.29 32.13
CA PRO A 550 -16.91 3.15 33.20
C PRO A 550 -16.72 2.61 34.62
N ASN A 551 -16.58 1.29 34.76
CA ASN A 551 -16.32 0.61 36.04
C ASN A 551 -14.84 0.69 36.48
N GLY A 552 -13.95 1.27 35.66
CA GLY A 552 -12.52 1.38 35.92
C GLY A 552 -11.67 0.24 35.36
N GLU A 553 -12.27 -0.78 34.75
CA GLU A 553 -11.53 -1.83 34.03
C GLU A 553 -10.90 -1.28 32.74
N GLN A 554 -9.81 -1.90 32.30
CA GLN A 554 -9.13 -1.58 31.04
C GLN A 554 -8.79 -2.87 30.31
N GLU A 555 -8.86 -2.81 28.98
CA GLU A 555 -8.50 -3.91 28.10
C GLU A 555 -7.82 -3.39 26.82
N ILE A 556 -6.81 -4.13 26.35
CA ILE A 556 -6.25 -3.93 25.01
C ILE A 556 -7.10 -4.75 24.03
N LEU A 557 -7.76 -4.06 23.10
CA LEU A 557 -8.64 -4.68 22.10
C LEU A 557 -7.85 -5.20 20.88
N LEU A 558 -6.84 -4.44 20.47
CA LEU A 558 -5.97 -4.75 19.34
C LEU A 558 -4.60 -4.08 19.58
N ASP A 559 -3.52 -4.81 19.30
CA ASP A 559 -2.14 -4.31 19.38
C ASP A 559 -1.40 -4.77 18.12
N VAL A 560 -0.93 -3.81 17.33
CA VAL A 560 -0.20 -4.00 16.08
C VAL A 560 1.21 -3.41 16.29
N PRO A 561 2.17 -4.17 16.84
CA PRO A 561 3.48 -3.66 17.22
C PRO A 561 4.46 -3.43 16.04
N ALA A 562 4.16 -3.98 14.86
CA ALA A 562 4.94 -3.81 13.65
C ALA A 562 3.98 -3.54 12.49
N TYR A 563 3.43 -2.32 12.46
CA TYR A 563 2.52 -1.88 11.41
C TYR A 563 3.26 -1.83 10.07
N ASP A 564 2.62 -2.32 9.00
CA ASP A 564 3.13 -2.26 7.63
C ASP A 564 2.10 -1.55 6.75
N PHE A 565 2.49 -0.42 6.16
CA PHE A 565 1.65 0.37 5.25
C PHE A 565 1.14 -0.43 4.04
N ASN A 566 1.91 -1.41 3.59
CA ASN A 566 1.53 -2.29 2.49
C ASN A 566 0.37 -3.24 2.88
N TRP A 567 0.11 -3.43 4.19
CA TRP A 567 -0.87 -4.37 4.74
C TRP A 567 -1.85 -3.70 5.73
N GLN A 568 -2.75 -2.87 5.20
CA GLN A 568 -3.80 -2.19 5.96
C GLN A 568 -4.96 -3.12 6.32
N THR A 569 -4.71 -4.01 7.28
CA THR A 569 -5.59 -5.14 7.62
C THR A 569 -6.78 -4.72 8.47
N THR A 570 -7.98 -5.17 8.11
CA THR A 570 -9.14 -5.16 9.01
C THR A 570 -9.14 -6.38 9.91
N TYR A 571 -9.16 -6.16 11.23
CA TYR A 571 -9.19 -7.20 12.24
C TYR A 571 -10.63 -7.43 12.68
N ASN A 572 -11.25 -8.53 12.22
CA ASN A 572 -12.63 -8.88 12.51
C ASN A 572 -12.69 -9.74 13.76
N LEU A 573 -13.36 -9.27 14.81
CA LEU A 573 -13.47 -10.04 16.06
C LEU A 573 -14.20 -11.36 15.80
N THR A 574 -13.66 -12.47 16.31
CA THR A 574 -14.35 -13.77 16.30
C THR A 574 -15.67 -13.70 17.05
N GLU A 575 -15.68 -12.97 18.17
CA GLU A 575 -16.86 -12.70 18.97
C GLU A 575 -17.06 -11.18 19.05
N PRO A 576 -18.14 -10.63 18.44
CA PRO A 576 -18.49 -9.22 18.60
C PRO A 576 -18.57 -8.81 20.07
N LYS A 577 -18.01 -7.64 20.41
CA LYS A 577 -17.86 -7.20 21.80
C LYS A 577 -18.83 -6.08 22.14
N THR A 578 -19.68 -6.27 23.14
CA THR A 578 -20.52 -5.19 23.67
C THR A 578 -19.69 -4.24 24.54
N LEU A 579 -19.69 -2.95 24.20
CA LEU A 579 -19.06 -1.89 24.97
C LEU A 579 -20.15 -0.96 25.53
N PRO A 580 -20.19 -0.75 26.85
CA PRO A 580 -21.19 0.13 27.45
C PRO A 580 -20.91 1.61 27.13
N LYS A 581 -21.98 2.40 27.17
CA LYS A 581 -21.92 3.86 27.19
C LYS A 581 -20.91 4.36 28.22
N GLY A 582 -20.11 5.35 27.84
CA GLY A 582 -19.08 5.94 28.68
C GLY A 582 -17.74 5.21 28.62
N THR A 583 -17.65 4.05 27.96
CA THR A 583 -16.34 3.46 27.63
C THR A 583 -15.56 4.45 26.77
N ARG A 584 -14.30 4.64 27.12
CA ARG A 584 -13.35 5.46 26.36
C ARG A 584 -12.50 4.54 25.50
N LEU A 585 -12.70 4.61 24.19
CA LEU A 585 -11.84 3.96 23.20
C LEU A 585 -10.64 4.86 22.94
N VAL A 586 -9.44 4.31 23.08
CA VAL A 586 -8.18 5.03 22.92
C VAL A 586 -7.38 4.35 21.83
N CYS A 587 -6.88 5.14 20.88
CA CYS A 587 -5.98 4.69 19.85
C CYS A 587 -4.61 5.36 20.05
N THR A 588 -3.54 4.58 20.00
CA THR A 588 -2.17 5.06 20.11
C THR A 588 -1.38 4.61 18.90
N ALA A 589 -0.77 5.56 18.20
CA ALA A 589 0.01 5.35 16.99
C ALA A 589 1.46 5.80 17.21
N HIS A 590 2.40 5.11 16.57
CA HIS A 590 3.84 5.38 16.62
C HIS A 590 4.40 5.50 15.21
N TRP A 591 5.23 6.51 14.92
CA TRP A 591 5.90 6.67 13.62
C TRP A 591 7.42 6.67 13.76
N ASP A 592 8.09 6.18 12.73
CA ASP A 592 9.53 6.29 12.54
C ASP A 592 9.84 7.22 11.35
N ASN A 593 10.20 8.47 11.64
CA ASN A 593 10.65 9.47 10.68
C ASN A 593 12.18 9.61 10.67
N SER A 594 12.92 8.58 11.11
CA SER A 594 14.38 8.55 11.05
C SER A 594 14.90 8.09 9.69
N GLU A 595 16.21 8.24 9.48
CA GLU A 595 16.92 7.72 8.30
C GLU A 595 17.00 6.17 8.27
N ASN A 596 16.75 5.51 9.40
CA ASN A 596 16.75 4.06 9.50
C ASN A 596 15.45 3.45 8.96
N ASN A 597 14.35 4.20 8.92
CA ASN A 597 13.14 3.74 8.25
C ASN A 597 13.31 3.89 6.74
N LEU A 598 13.65 2.81 6.04
CA LEU A 598 13.88 2.87 4.61
C LEU A 598 12.60 3.09 3.77
N SER A 599 11.41 2.95 4.38
CA SER A 599 10.13 3.37 3.79
C SER A 599 9.88 4.87 3.86
N ASN A 600 10.70 5.60 4.64
CA ASN A 600 10.59 7.05 4.76
C ASN A 600 11.09 7.75 3.48
N PRO A 601 10.22 8.48 2.76
CA PRO A 601 10.62 9.14 1.52
C PRO A 601 11.59 10.32 1.73
N ASP A 602 11.55 10.98 2.91
CA ASP A 602 12.47 12.06 3.27
C ASP A 602 12.54 12.22 4.80
N PRO A 603 13.59 11.70 5.47
CA PRO A 603 13.74 11.79 6.93
C PRO A 603 14.17 13.18 7.41
N THR A 604 14.58 14.07 6.50
CA THR A 604 15.02 15.43 6.84
C THR A 604 13.85 16.39 7.01
N LYS A 605 12.64 15.96 6.64
CA LYS A 605 11.42 16.76 6.71
C LYS A 605 10.64 16.46 7.97
N GLN A 606 10.08 17.53 8.50
CA GLN A 606 8.96 17.43 9.43
C GLN A 606 7.71 16.99 8.66
N VAL A 607 6.84 16.21 9.30
CA VAL A 607 5.66 15.62 8.67
C VAL A 607 4.41 15.93 9.49
N THR A 608 3.32 16.25 8.80
CA THR A 608 2.02 16.61 9.39
C THR A 608 0.92 15.72 8.81
N TRP A 609 -0.33 15.93 9.25
CA TRP A 609 -1.49 15.27 8.67
C TRP A 609 -1.66 15.63 7.20
N GLY A 610 -1.90 14.65 6.34
CA GLY A 610 -2.30 14.88 4.95
C GLY A 610 -2.69 13.60 4.22
N ASP A 611 -3.28 13.77 3.03
CA ASP A 611 -3.84 12.70 2.19
C ASP A 611 -2.77 11.92 1.41
N GLN A 612 -1.60 12.51 1.17
CA GLN A 612 -0.56 11.87 0.36
C GLN A 612 0.24 10.84 1.16
N THR A 613 0.74 9.80 0.48
CA THR A 613 1.51 8.70 1.12
C THR A 613 2.81 9.15 1.78
N PHE A 614 3.35 10.30 1.38
CA PHE A 614 4.53 10.93 1.99
C PHE A 614 4.18 11.89 3.15
N GLU A 615 2.91 12.19 3.35
CA GLU A 615 2.35 12.82 4.57
C GLU A 615 1.95 11.71 5.55
N GLU A 616 1.24 12.03 6.65
CA GLU A 616 0.80 11.01 7.62
C GLU A 616 -0.65 11.10 8.04
N MET A 617 -1.16 9.99 8.59
CA MET A 617 -2.49 9.91 9.18
C MET A 617 -2.48 9.10 10.48
N MET A 618 -3.36 9.50 11.40
CA MET A 618 -3.67 8.74 12.61
C MET A 618 -5.15 8.41 12.62
N ILE A 619 -5.53 7.23 12.14
CA ILE A 619 -6.93 6.82 12.10
C ILE A 619 -7.09 5.41 12.64
N GLY A 620 -7.84 5.31 13.73
CA GLY A 620 -8.31 4.04 14.26
C GLY A 620 -9.75 3.78 13.86
N PHE A 621 -9.99 3.24 12.66
CA PHE A 621 -11.35 2.91 12.22
C PHE A 621 -11.92 1.74 13.02
N TYR A 622 -13.23 1.78 13.28
CA TYR A 622 -13.97 0.65 13.82
C TYR A 622 -15.42 0.66 13.36
N VAL A 623 -16.02 -0.53 13.31
CA VAL A 623 -17.45 -0.70 13.04
C VAL A 623 -18.20 -0.98 14.33
N GLU A 624 -19.14 -0.10 14.64
CA GLU A 624 -20.08 -0.23 15.75
C GLU A 624 -21.47 -0.65 15.26
N VAL A 625 -22.19 -1.41 16.09
CA VAL A 625 -23.57 -1.84 15.85
C VAL A 625 -24.44 -1.49 17.05
N TYR A 626 -25.64 -0.98 16.82
CA TYR A 626 -26.61 -0.64 17.86
C TYR A 626 -28.06 -0.86 17.39
N PRO A 627 -29.05 -1.00 18.30
CA PRO A 627 -30.44 -1.22 17.92
C PRO A 627 -31.03 -0.09 17.06
N LYS A 628 -31.81 -0.43 16.03
CA LYS A 628 -32.46 0.56 15.16
C LYS A 628 -33.37 1.48 15.96
N GLY A 629 -33.15 2.79 15.82
CA GLY A 629 -33.92 3.82 16.52
C GLY A 629 -33.43 4.14 17.94
N SER A 630 -32.41 3.45 18.48
CA SER A 630 -31.85 3.78 19.80
C SER A 630 -30.97 5.02 19.81
N VAL A 631 -30.38 5.38 18.66
CA VAL A 631 -29.50 6.54 18.48
C VAL A 631 -30.18 7.54 17.54
N PRO A 632 -30.34 8.82 17.91
CA PRO A 632 -30.87 9.85 17.02
C PRO A 632 -30.06 9.95 15.73
N GLU A 633 -30.72 10.10 14.58
CA GLU A 633 -30.04 10.19 13.27
C GLU A 633 -29.04 11.36 13.16
N ASN A 634 -29.25 12.41 13.97
CA ASN A 634 -28.41 13.60 14.06
C ASN A 634 -27.52 13.62 15.31
N ALA A 635 -27.46 12.51 16.06
CA ALA A 635 -26.52 12.40 17.17
C ALA A 635 -25.11 12.64 16.63
N SER A 636 -24.33 13.46 17.33
CA SER A 636 -22.88 13.54 17.13
C SER A 636 -22.33 12.19 17.56
N LEU A 637 -21.69 11.44 16.67
CA LEU A 637 -21.44 10.01 16.88
C LEU A 637 -20.16 9.71 17.64
N GLY A 638 -20.01 10.41 18.75
CA GLY A 638 -18.69 10.65 19.30
C GLY A 638 -17.90 11.59 18.40
N ARG A 639 -16.91 12.24 18.98
CA ARG A 639 -16.14 13.25 18.27
C ARG A 639 -15.22 12.53 17.29
N ALA A 640 -15.29 12.86 15.99
CA ALA A 640 -14.35 12.34 15.00
C ALA A 640 -12.90 12.61 15.43
N PHE A 641 -12.68 13.78 16.04
CA PHE A 641 -11.44 14.13 16.73
C PHE A 641 -11.59 13.83 18.21
N GLY A 642 -10.64 13.15 18.83
CA GLY A 642 -10.75 12.81 20.24
C GLY A 642 -10.81 14.00 21.22
N ARG A 643 -10.50 13.81 22.51
CA ARG A 643 -10.29 14.99 23.37
C ARG A 643 -9.05 15.76 22.88
N ILE A 644 -9.29 16.83 22.16
CA ILE A 644 -8.23 17.73 21.71
C ILE A 644 -7.78 18.58 22.91
N ASP A 645 -6.54 18.40 23.34
CA ASP A 645 -5.88 19.22 24.36
C ASP A 645 -5.21 20.42 23.67
N PRO A 646 -5.75 21.65 23.80
CA PRO A 646 -5.22 22.80 23.10
C PRO A 646 -3.76 23.11 23.42
N GLU A 647 -3.28 22.79 24.63
CA GLU A 647 -1.88 23.02 24.99
C GLU A 647 -0.95 22.06 24.24
N LYS A 648 -1.34 20.79 24.14
CA LYS A 648 -0.58 19.79 23.38
C LYS A 648 -0.60 20.09 21.88
N VAL A 649 -1.75 20.49 21.34
CA VAL A 649 -1.85 20.85 19.92
C VAL A 649 -1.02 22.09 19.62
N PHE A 650 -1.09 23.12 20.48
CA PHE A 650 -0.26 24.30 20.29
C PHE A 650 1.22 23.96 20.35
N ALA A 651 1.66 23.21 21.35
CA ALA A 651 3.05 22.81 21.49
C ALA A 651 3.55 21.89 20.36
N ALA A 652 2.66 21.11 19.75
CA ALA A 652 2.99 20.26 18.60
C ALA A 652 3.14 21.08 17.31
N LEU A 653 2.24 22.04 17.08
CA LEU A 653 2.21 22.85 15.86
C LEU A 653 3.23 24.01 15.89
N ASP A 654 3.56 24.55 17.08
CA ASP A 654 4.51 25.67 17.28
C ASP A 654 5.95 25.17 17.12
N ALA A 655 6.30 24.82 15.87
CA ALA A 655 7.55 24.16 15.52
C ALA A 655 8.75 25.08 15.81
N ASN A 656 8.61 26.38 15.60
CA ASN A 656 9.66 27.36 15.84
C ASN A 656 9.71 27.86 17.31
N ARG A 657 8.71 27.50 18.13
CA ARG A 657 8.54 27.86 19.55
C ARG A 657 8.48 29.37 19.80
N ASP A 658 7.98 30.14 18.85
CA ASP A 658 7.81 31.59 18.97
C ASP A 658 6.50 31.96 19.70
N GLY A 659 5.67 30.96 20.01
CA GLY A 659 4.41 31.15 20.72
C GLY A 659 3.27 31.57 19.80
N LYS A 660 3.41 31.36 18.48
CA LYS A 660 2.45 31.77 17.45
C LYS A 660 2.46 30.81 16.26
N LEU A 661 1.30 30.22 15.96
CA LEU A 661 1.17 29.34 14.79
C LEU A 661 1.00 30.15 13.52
N THR A 662 1.97 30.07 12.62
CA THR A 662 1.92 30.70 11.30
C THR A 662 1.43 29.73 10.23
N LYS A 663 1.11 30.22 9.02
CA LYS A 663 0.60 29.39 7.92
C LYS A 663 1.52 28.21 7.62
N ASP A 664 2.83 28.40 7.72
CA ASP A 664 3.84 27.40 7.40
C ASP A 664 3.95 26.29 8.48
N GLU A 665 3.34 26.49 9.65
CA GLU A 665 3.33 25.56 10.79
C GLU A 665 2.01 24.79 10.91
N LEU A 666 1.06 25.06 10.02
CA LEU A 666 -0.28 24.50 10.05
C LEU A 666 -0.48 23.53 8.86
N PRO A 667 -1.20 22.41 9.03
CA PRO A 667 -1.56 21.55 7.91
C PRO A 667 -2.33 22.34 6.83
N ASP A 668 -2.12 22.03 5.55
CA ASP A 668 -2.61 22.84 4.42
C ASP A 668 -4.14 23.11 4.45
N GLU A 669 -4.95 22.10 4.80
CA GLU A 669 -6.41 22.26 4.95
C GLU A 669 -6.82 23.16 6.14
N MET A 670 -5.95 23.29 7.14
CA MET A 670 -6.19 24.05 8.36
C MET A 670 -5.67 25.48 8.24
N GLY A 671 -4.51 25.68 7.60
CA GLY A 671 -3.85 26.98 7.44
C GLY A 671 -4.73 28.04 6.78
N GLU A 672 -5.50 27.66 5.75
CA GLU A 672 -6.40 28.60 5.06
C GLU A 672 -7.65 28.98 5.89
N ARG A 673 -8.18 28.04 6.68
CA ARG A 673 -9.35 28.27 7.54
C ARG A 673 -9.00 29.03 8.82
N LEU A 674 -7.76 28.92 9.26
CA LEU A 674 -7.25 29.52 10.49
C LEU A 674 -6.93 31.02 10.33
N LEU A 675 -6.54 31.49 9.15
CA LEU A 675 -6.40 32.93 8.87
C LEU A 675 -7.70 33.74 9.04
N LEU A 676 -8.87 33.07 9.02
CA LEU A 676 -10.17 33.68 9.35
C LEU A 676 -10.40 33.84 10.86
N ALA A 677 -9.57 33.21 11.68
CA ALA A 677 -9.67 33.13 13.13
C ALA A 677 -8.55 33.89 13.87
N ASP A 678 -7.53 34.38 13.15
CA ASP A 678 -6.60 35.42 13.58
C ASP A 678 -7.40 36.70 13.90
N ARG A 679 -7.75 36.85 15.17
CA ARG A 679 -8.71 37.84 15.65
C ARG A 679 -8.02 39.18 15.90
N ASP A 680 -6.75 39.14 16.29
CA ASP A 680 -5.93 40.33 16.49
C ASP A 680 -5.22 40.80 15.21
N ARG A 681 -5.31 40.02 14.12
CA ARG A 681 -4.74 40.28 12.79
C ARG A 681 -3.23 40.44 12.83
N ASP A 682 -2.59 39.71 13.71
CA ASP A 682 -1.15 39.80 13.89
C ASP A 682 -0.38 38.93 12.89
N GLY A 683 -1.08 38.13 12.07
CA GLY A 683 -0.49 37.26 11.04
C GLY A 683 -0.21 35.82 11.51
N GLY A 684 -0.81 35.38 12.62
CA GLY A 684 -0.75 34.00 13.09
C GLY A 684 -1.76 33.75 14.20
N ILE A 685 -1.64 32.61 14.89
CA ILE A 685 -2.61 32.19 15.90
C ILE A 685 -1.92 31.94 17.22
N ASN A 686 -2.37 32.64 18.25
CA ASN A 686 -1.91 32.42 19.61
C ASN A 686 -2.68 31.28 20.32
N LYS A 687 -2.21 30.88 21.50
CA LYS A 687 -2.80 29.78 22.29
C LYS A 687 -4.28 29.95 22.58
N GLU A 688 -4.71 31.18 22.84
CA GLU A 688 -6.10 31.49 23.18
C GLU A 688 -7.01 31.37 21.96
N GLU A 689 -6.55 31.85 20.81
CA GLU A 689 -7.24 31.71 19.52
C GLU A 689 -7.34 30.24 19.11
N LEU A 690 -6.25 29.48 19.19
CA LEU A 690 -6.28 28.04 18.93
C LEU A 690 -7.25 27.33 19.88
N THR A 691 -7.23 27.64 21.17
CA THR A 691 -8.16 27.06 22.15
C THR A 691 -9.61 27.33 21.78
N ASN A 692 -9.92 28.53 21.28
CA ASN A 692 -11.27 28.88 20.85
C ASN A 692 -11.68 28.18 19.55
N ILE A 693 -10.73 27.93 18.65
CA ILE A 693 -10.94 27.16 17.42
C ILE A 693 -11.17 25.68 17.71
N LEU A 694 -10.33 25.07 18.55
CA LEU A 694 -10.48 23.68 18.96
C LEU A 694 -11.76 23.46 19.79
N LYS A 695 -12.26 24.49 20.49
CA LYS A 695 -13.60 24.49 21.10
C LYS A 695 -14.74 24.41 20.07
N LEU A 696 -14.55 24.93 18.86
CA LEU A 696 -15.52 24.83 17.74
C LEU A 696 -15.47 23.44 17.09
N PHE A 697 -14.30 22.82 16.99
CA PHE A 697 -14.17 21.42 16.53
C PHE A 697 -14.69 20.40 17.56
N SER A 698 -14.66 20.74 18.85
CA SER A 698 -15.12 19.87 19.94
C SER A 698 -16.58 20.05 20.35
N ARG A 699 -17.27 21.08 19.86
CA ARG A 699 -18.72 21.26 19.96
C ARG A 699 -19.30 21.20 18.55
N GLY A 700 -19.98 20.10 18.19
CA GLY A 700 -20.74 20.02 16.94
C GLY A 700 -21.49 21.33 16.68
N GLY A 701 -21.35 21.86 15.46
CA GLY A 701 -21.50 23.28 15.09
C GLY A 701 -22.69 24.05 15.68
N PRO A 702 -22.67 25.40 15.60
CA PRO A 702 -23.53 26.25 16.41
C PRO A 702 -25.02 25.95 16.18
N ARG A 703 -25.72 25.58 17.26
CA ARG A 703 -27.19 25.65 17.34
C ARG A 703 -27.60 27.10 17.12
N ARG A 704 -28.22 27.41 15.98
CA ARG A 704 -29.08 28.58 15.87
C ARG A 704 -30.39 28.25 16.59
N ASP A 705 -30.47 28.61 17.86
CA ASP A 705 -31.77 28.78 18.52
C ASP A 705 -32.54 29.86 17.75
N ARG A 706 -33.61 29.47 17.06
CA ARG A 706 -34.63 30.43 16.66
C ARG A 706 -35.44 30.73 17.93
N GLY A 707 -35.07 31.81 18.59
CA GLY A 707 -35.87 32.41 19.64
C GLY A 707 -37.29 32.66 19.14
N SER A 708 -38.23 32.31 20.02
CA SER A 708 -39.67 32.47 19.95
C SER A 708 -40.15 33.78 19.34
N ASP A 709 -41.05 33.67 18.36
CA ASP A 709 -41.99 34.72 17.98
C ASP A 709 -42.94 35.00 19.17
N ALA A 710 -42.80 36.18 19.78
CA ALA A 710 -43.88 36.86 20.49
C ALA A 710 -43.57 38.37 20.53
N GLU A 711 -44.63 39.17 20.40
CA GLU A 711 -44.67 40.64 20.47
C GLU A 711 -44.35 41.40 19.16
N ARG A 712 -45.35 41.44 18.28
CA ARG A 712 -45.60 42.61 17.41
C ARG A 712 -46.71 43.45 18.06
N GLU A 713 -46.39 44.65 18.49
CA GLU A 713 -47.37 45.75 18.63
C GLU A 713 -47.55 46.47 17.27
N PRO A 714 -48.73 47.09 17.02
CA PRO A 714 -49.16 47.48 15.69
C PRO A 714 -48.62 48.86 15.26
N ALA A 715 -48.52 49.02 13.94
CA ALA A 715 -48.07 50.23 13.25
C ALA A 715 -49.01 51.42 13.46
N ALA A 716 -48.42 52.58 13.76
CA ALA A 716 -49.08 53.88 13.70
C ALA A 716 -49.04 54.44 12.27
N GLU A 717 -50.17 55.02 11.86
CA GLU A 717 -50.43 55.64 10.56
C GLU A 717 -49.51 56.83 10.27
N THR A 718 -49.12 56.97 9.00
CA THR A 718 -48.50 58.16 8.43
C THR A 718 -49.52 59.30 8.31
N SER A 719 -49.19 60.49 8.80
CA SER A 719 -49.74 61.75 8.28
C SER A 719 -48.62 62.66 7.80
N THR A 720 -48.71 63.01 6.52
CA THR A 720 -48.09 64.18 5.88
C THR A 720 -48.46 65.47 6.62
N ASP A 721 -47.47 66.32 6.89
CA ASP A 721 -47.36 67.70 6.34
C ASP A 721 -46.17 68.43 6.99
N GLY A 722 -45.33 69.03 6.14
CA GLY A 722 -44.27 69.97 6.53
C GLY A 722 -42.88 69.66 5.99
#